data_AF-A0A9J7L9S8-F1
#
_entry.id   AF-A0A9J7L9S8-F1
#
_cell.length_a   1.000
_cell.length_b   1.000
_cell.length_c   1.000
_cell.angle_alpha   90.00
_cell.angle_beta   90.00
_cell.angle_gamma   90.00
#
_symmetry.space_group_name_H-M   'P 1'
#
loop_
_entity.id
_entity.type
_entity.pdbx_description
1 polymer ?
#
loop_
_entity_poly.entity_id
_entity_poly.type
_entity_poly.pdbx_seq_one_letter_code
_entity_poly.pdbx_strand_id
1 'polypeptide(L)'
;MFIRLIPVFLVAVAMTPMVVMVAGQTPTEQELQEAFNQAKAEIELEVASHVDQIPEESPYSGALGALALEHRSTPMAIELSKCATVLEKMAKHFMDSSRRTSYTVAMLSACNSHIVTSVCDDTSMKPITCPAPAVPEFRSADGRCNNRNHPLWGSTEQPLRRLLDPVYDDDLMITRTAGRDGTPLPSARLVSTTVHEDLRKSSPVNTHMVMQFGQFLDHDITLTPNFAEGEEGLRCPCDSTDERCFNIPVPSDDPDFSTPCLEFARSRSCPNEGCRMGRRQQLNQLTAFVDASNVYGSSEEEMEALRERNEPRGAQKKTTFPSPRSTSNYARLGTSLSQDLTSFTLCLHMRTDMSSSSDAGLVSYAVTQHNNELLVFNKGGIGFRLYWSVGDTDFSFSSHHIPMSSDEKGVHVIEICVFQLFVQGANVNMGGLPVWDGARHAVCVTWRSSDGAWQVYADGARRNSGSGLRVGGRVRSGGTFILAQDQDTVGGGFAANQAFSGELSQVNLWDRVLTAAEVGSDWSAFCNHHGNVIDWATANIQVSGQATTDQYSCQVTSPPGSGVNLALSRPTAQSSTGFGGSAGRAVDANTDGNFHSGSCTHTNQERNPWWRVDLGTAQAIGNVVVFNRKDCCSDRLNNFQVHVGNSPTVASNPQCGGNNAVTGGSRPDITVDCGGLRGRYVGILLPSTEALTLCEVQVYAAPPPPQVPARARGLLKSRPNPADANKKELLPSNTEEMDFLCEESTGNQTCSAAGDIRVNEQPGLTSMHTAFLREHNRIARGLSRINPNWDDDRVFYETRKIVGALMQKITYGEDLPHVLGPAAMTRFHLTLTQSGFFSGYDPNVNPTISNVFATAAYRFGHSLVNNFFNRFDPDFTQGSTCPIQLAFAFFNPSHIFDNAQGGPDSILRGLTAQPHQDFDRFMVSGLTKRLFADPPGSDRGLDLAALNIQRGRDHGLPGYNAWRVRCGLPKANSFDELAFEIPDCFTRRRLENLYRHVDDIDVFVGGLAEESVSGGVVGPTFACLIGMQFRDLRKGDRFWFENPGQFTAAQLAEIRKASLARILCDNTDGTTQMQPDVFRQPTQSGNGNGNGRVACSSLPQMDLTKWQE
;
A
#
# COMPACT_ATOMS: atom_id res chain seq x y z
N MET A 1 14.87 -14.37 21.88
CA MET A 1 15.62 -13.13 22.21
C MET A 1 15.23 -12.63 23.61
N PHE A 2 15.18 -13.53 24.59
CA PHE A 2 14.91 -13.27 26.00
C PHE A 2 16.06 -13.92 26.79
N ILE A 3 16.50 -13.30 27.88
CA ILE A 3 17.69 -13.68 28.70
C ILE A 3 19.04 -13.20 28.12
N ARG A 4 19.29 -11.88 28.00
CA ARG A 4 20.64 -11.27 28.11
C ARG A 4 20.57 -9.73 28.32
N LEU A 5 19.97 -9.24 29.41
CA LEU A 5 20.08 -7.81 29.79
C LEU A 5 20.24 -7.58 31.31
N ILE A 6 20.81 -8.54 32.03
CA ILE A 6 21.10 -8.41 33.47
C ILE A 6 22.40 -7.61 33.80
N PRO A 7 23.42 -7.40 32.92
CA PRO A 7 24.64 -6.68 33.34
C PRO A 7 24.72 -5.17 33.00
N VAL A 8 23.65 -4.51 32.51
CA VAL A 8 23.65 -3.04 32.31
C VAL A 8 23.15 -2.30 33.58
N PHE A 9 22.67 -3.05 34.57
CA PHE A 9 21.95 -2.58 35.76
C PHE A 9 22.81 -1.91 36.85
N LEU A 10 24.14 -1.90 36.75
CA LEU A 10 25.02 -1.46 37.85
C LEU A 10 25.80 -0.16 37.61
N VAL A 11 25.69 0.48 36.44
CA VAL A 11 26.52 1.66 36.11
C VAL A 11 25.71 2.95 35.95
N ALA A 12 24.37 2.89 35.81
CA ALA A 12 23.53 4.09 35.64
C ALA A 12 23.06 4.76 36.96
N VAL A 13 23.32 4.15 38.12
CA VAL A 13 22.83 4.60 39.44
C VAL A 13 23.53 5.87 39.98
N ALA A 14 24.48 6.46 39.24
CA ALA A 14 25.41 7.43 39.84
C ALA A 14 25.28 8.92 39.46
N MET A 15 24.38 9.39 38.59
CA MET A 15 24.39 10.83 38.21
C MET A 15 23.04 11.57 38.13
N THR A 16 22.73 12.15 39.29
CA THR A 16 22.21 13.51 39.59
C THR A 16 20.71 13.90 39.56
N PRO A 17 20.28 14.75 40.53
CA PRO A 17 18.88 15.06 40.92
C PRO A 17 18.41 16.49 40.54
N MET A 18 17.09 16.79 40.55
CA MET A 18 16.45 18.10 40.89
C MET A 18 14.90 18.00 40.79
N VAL A 19 14.11 18.05 41.89
CA VAL A 19 13.44 19.22 42.54
C VAL A 19 12.21 19.72 41.72
N VAL A 20 10.92 19.63 42.14
CA VAL A 20 10.21 20.21 43.31
C VAL A 20 8.97 19.38 43.75
N MET A 21 8.71 19.43 45.07
CA MET A 21 7.67 18.82 45.92
C MET A 21 6.24 19.34 45.76
N VAL A 22 5.22 18.50 46.04
CA VAL A 22 4.27 18.62 47.18
C VAL A 22 3.74 17.21 47.57
N ALA A 23 3.91 16.83 48.84
CA ALA A 23 3.40 15.61 49.52
C ALA A 23 3.89 14.22 49.01
N GLY A 24 5.08 13.81 49.50
CA GLY A 24 5.89 12.64 49.11
C GLY A 24 5.23 11.26 49.17
N GLN A 25 5.80 10.21 48.57
CA GLN A 25 7.14 10.01 48.03
C GLN A 25 7.06 9.65 46.53
N THR A 26 8.11 9.96 45.75
CA THR A 26 8.30 9.35 44.42
C THR A 26 8.66 7.87 44.59
N PRO A 27 8.08 6.95 43.80
CA PRO A 27 8.41 5.53 43.89
C PRO A 27 9.90 5.29 43.69
N THR A 28 10.44 4.35 44.45
CA THR A 28 11.79 3.82 44.28
C THR A 28 11.90 3.00 42.99
N GLU A 29 13.09 2.89 42.43
CA GLU A 29 13.35 2.07 41.24
C GLU A 29 12.99 0.59 41.47
N GLN A 30 13.15 0.10 42.70
CA GLN A 30 12.77 -1.25 43.09
C GLN A 30 11.24 -1.47 43.05
N GLU A 31 10.46 -0.53 43.58
CA GLU A 31 8.99 -0.60 43.53
C GLU A 31 8.48 -0.58 42.09
N LEU A 32 9.10 0.21 41.19
CA LEU A 32 8.78 0.22 39.76
C LEU A 32 9.13 -1.09 39.07
N GLN A 33 10.27 -1.70 39.42
CA GLN A 33 10.71 -2.97 38.86
C GLN A 33 9.83 -4.14 39.33
N GLU A 34 9.40 -4.14 40.60
CA GLU A 34 8.46 -5.12 41.15
C GLU A 34 7.09 -5.02 40.47
N ALA A 35 6.54 -3.81 40.34
CA ALA A 35 5.30 -3.56 39.62
C ALA A 35 5.38 -4.00 38.15
N PHE A 36 6.50 -3.72 37.48
CA PHE A 36 6.75 -4.19 36.11
C PHE A 36 6.77 -5.71 36.02
N ASN A 37 7.54 -6.38 36.89
CA ASN A 37 7.66 -7.84 36.89
C ASN A 37 6.30 -8.51 37.16
N GLN A 38 5.49 -7.94 38.05
CA GLN A 38 4.15 -8.44 38.33
C GLN A 38 3.19 -8.20 37.17
N ALA A 39 3.13 -6.98 36.62
CA ALA A 39 2.31 -6.67 35.46
C ALA A 39 2.66 -7.56 34.26
N LYS A 40 3.95 -7.79 34.04
CA LYS A 40 4.47 -8.72 33.05
C LYS A 40 4.00 -10.16 33.32
N ALA A 41 4.12 -10.64 34.55
CA ALA A 41 3.65 -11.98 34.92
C ALA A 41 2.14 -12.15 34.75
N GLU A 42 1.33 -11.13 35.10
CA GLU A 42 -0.12 -11.13 34.89
C GLU A 42 -0.48 -11.15 33.40
N ILE A 43 0.23 -10.40 32.56
CA ILE A 43 0.05 -10.42 31.11
C ILE A 43 0.52 -11.74 30.50
N GLU A 44 1.66 -12.28 30.94
CA GLU A 44 2.13 -13.59 30.49
C GLU A 44 1.15 -14.70 30.88
N LEU A 45 0.52 -14.61 32.06
CA LEU A 45 -0.53 -15.53 32.49
C LEU A 45 -1.82 -15.37 31.68
N GLU A 46 -2.21 -14.12 31.39
CA GLU A 46 -3.36 -13.80 30.54
C GLU A 46 -3.14 -14.32 29.12
N VAL A 47 -1.99 -14.01 28.50
CA VAL A 47 -1.59 -14.52 27.18
C VAL A 47 -1.53 -16.05 27.19
N ALA A 48 -0.91 -16.68 28.20
CA ALA A 48 -0.86 -18.14 28.32
C ALA A 48 -2.27 -18.77 28.45
N SER A 49 -3.16 -18.16 29.23
CA SER A 49 -4.55 -18.63 29.37
C SER A 49 -5.37 -18.49 28.08
N HIS A 50 -4.98 -17.58 27.18
CA HIS A 50 -5.61 -17.38 25.88
C HIS A 50 -5.08 -18.36 24.82
N VAL A 51 -3.78 -18.65 24.81
CA VAL A 51 -3.15 -19.61 23.87
C VAL A 51 -3.72 -21.02 24.03
N ASP A 52 -4.06 -21.43 25.25
CA ASP A 52 -4.64 -22.76 25.55
C ASP A 52 -6.15 -22.87 25.24
N GLN A 53 -6.82 -21.76 24.90
CA GLN A 53 -8.26 -21.72 24.62
C GLN A 53 -8.62 -21.43 23.16
N ILE A 54 -7.64 -21.22 22.28
CA ILE A 54 -7.89 -21.06 20.84
C ILE A 54 -8.34 -22.43 20.31
N PRO A 55 -9.62 -22.64 19.96
CA PRO A 55 -10.02 -23.86 19.28
C PRO A 55 -9.33 -23.87 17.91
N GLU A 56 -8.75 -24.99 17.50
CA GLU A 56 -8.17 -25.18 16.16
C GLU A 56 -9.19 -24.96 15.01
N GLU A 57 -10.48 -24.78 15.32
CA GLU A 57 -11.50 -24.36 14.37
C GLU A 57 -12.52 -23.42 15.04
N SER A 58 -12.48 -22.11 14.76
CA SER A 58 -13.68 -21.26 14.83
C SER A 58 -13.51 -19.92 14.09
N PRO A 59 -13.84 -19.83 12.79
CA PRO A 59 -14.00 -18.53 12.15
C PRO A 59 -15.34 -17.93 12.62
N TYR A 60 -15.33 -16.67 13.04
CA TYR A 60 -16.52 -15.96 13.49
C TYR A 60 -17.66 -16.05 12.47
N SER A 61 -18.81 -16.61 12.84
CA SER A 61 -20.04 -16.55 12.03
C SER A 61 -21.01 -15.48 12.52
N GLY A 62 -21.58 -14.76 11.55
CA GLY A 62 -22.64 -13.78 11.75
C GLY A 62 -22.21 -12.43 12.32
N ALA A 63 -23.10 -11.81 13.10
CA ALA A 63 -22.99 -10.40 13.50
C ALA A 63 -21.70 -10.04 14.25
N LEU A 64 -21.15 -10.97 15.03
CA LEU A 64 -19.91 -10.78 15.78
C LEU A 64 -18.68 -10.81 14.87
N GLY A 65 -18.69 -11.65 13.82
CA GLY A 65 -17.62 -11.65 12.81
C GLY A 65 -17.60 -10.37 11.99
N ALA A 66 -18.78 -9.83 11.67
CA ALA A 66 -18.92 -8.53 11.02
C ALA A 66 -18.32 -7.41 11.88
N LEU A 67 -18.69 -7.36 13.16
CA LEU A 67 -18.18 -6.35 14.08
C LEU A 67 -16.66 -6.45 14.30
N ALA A 68 -16.10 -7.66 14.30
CA ALA A 68 -14.65 -7.86 14.36
C ALA A 68 -13.93 -7.30 13.12
N LEU A 69 -14.50 -7.52 11.93
CA LEU A 69 -13.94 -7.02 10.67
C LEU A 69 -14.00 -5.49 10.56
N GLU A 70 -15.06 -4.85 11.06
CA GLU A 70 -15.16 -3.38 11.06
C GLU A 70 -14.12 -2.68 11.92
N HIS A 71 -13.58 -3.40 12.89
CA HIS A 71 -12.64 -2.90 13.88
C HIS A 71 -11.27 -3.58 13.78
N ARG A 72 -10.95 -4.10 12.58
CA ARG A 72 -9.71 -4.85 12.33
C ARG A 72 -8.48 -4.07 12.77
N SER A 73 -7.57 -4.77 13.46
CA SER A 73 -6.38 -4.17 14.07
C SER A 73 -5.17 -4.30 13.15
N THR A 74 -4.45 -3.21 12.90
CA THR A 74 -3.15 -3.30 12.21
C THR A 74 -2.13 -4.00 13.11
N PRO A 75 -1.07 -4.64 12.55
CA PRO A 75 0.00 -5.20 13.37
C PRO A 75 0.63 -4.17 14.32
N MET A 76 0.75 -2.91 13.88
CA MET A 76 1.26 -1.81 14.71
C MET A 76 0.30 -1.46 15.86
N ALA A 77 -1.02 -1.39 15.60
CA ALA A 77 -2.01 -1.16 16.64
C ALA A 77 -2.00 -2.24 17.73
N ILE A 78 -1.82 -3.50 17.33
CA ILE A 78 -1.71 -4.64 18.25
C ILE A 78 -0.48 -4.46 19.16
N GLU A 79 0.69 -4.17 18.60
CA GLU A 79 1.92 -3.97 19.38
C GLU A 79 1.85 -2.75 20.31
N LEU A 80 1.30 -1.63 19.84
CA LEU A 80 1.06 -0.45 20.68
C LEU A 80 0.09 -0.77 21.82
N SER A 81 -0.96 -1.55 21.55
CA SER A 81 -1.92 -1.96 22.56
C SER A 81 -1.32 -2.89 23.61
N LYS A 82 -0.42 -3.79 23.24
CA LYS A 82 0.31 -4.63 24.20
C LYS A 82 1.13 -3.77 25.16
N CYS A 83 1.91 -2.83 24.61
CA CYS A 83 2.68 -1.87 25.41
C CYS A 83 1.77 -1.01 26.32
N ALA A 84 0.65 -0.49 25.79
CA ALA A 84 -0.31 0.29 26.57
C ALA A 84 -0.89 -0.51 27.76
N THR A 85 -1.31 -1.75 27.53
CA THR A 85 -1.85 -2.63 28.57
C THR A 85 -0.85 -2.86 29.69
N VAL A 86 0.44 -3.05 29.39
CA VAL A 86 1.50 -3.15 30.43
C VAL A 86 1.55 -1.88 31.27
N LEU A 87 1.57 -0.71 30.65
CA LEU A 87 1.64 0.58 31.34
C LEU A 87 0.42 0.85 32.21
N GLU A 88 -0.77 0.47 31.73
CA GLU A 88 -2.02 0.60 32.46
C GLU A 88 -2.03 -0.30 33.72
N LYS A 89 -1.64 -1.58 33.59
CA LYS A 89 -1.55 -2.50 34.73
C LYS A 89 -0.50 -2.06 35.76
N MET A 90 0.66 -1.56 35.31
CA MET A 90 1.66 -0.97 36.21
C MET A 90 1.09 0.21 36.99
N ALA A 91 0.36 1.11 36.31
CA ALA A 91 -0.27 2.25 36.96
C ALA A 91 -1.34 1.82 37.99
N LYS A 92 -2.15 0.81 37.67
CA LYS A 92 -3.15 0.22 38.58
C LYS A 92 -2.50 -0.39 39.81
N HIS A 93 -1.46 -1.22 39.64
CA HIS A 93 -0.73 -1.82 40.75
C HIS A 93 -0.11 -0.75 41.68
N PHE A 94 0.44 0.31 41.10
CA PHE A 94 0.97 1.43 41.88
C PHE A 94 -0.11 2.17 42.68
N MET A 95 -1.30 2.36 42.08
CA MET A 95 -2.47 2.91 42.78
C MET A 95 -2.88 2.05 43.98
N ASP A 96 -3.00 0.73 43.78
CA ASP A 96 -3.45 -0.21 44.81
C ASP A 96 -2.44 -0.35 45.96
N SER A 97 -1.16 -0.57 45.65
CA SER A 97 -0.06 -0.76 46.62
C SER A 97 0.14 0.44 47.53
N SER A 98 -0.04 1.65 46.99
CA SER A 98 0.09 2.89 47.77
C SER A 98 -1.15 3.27 48.58
N ARG A 99 -2.24 2.47 48.49
CA ARG A 99 -3.55 2.74 49.11
C ARG A 99 -4.09 4.13 48.82
N ARG A 100 -3.69 4.74 47.70
CA ARG A 100 -4.15 6.07 47.29
C ARG A 100 -5.32 5.89 46.36
N THR A 101 -6.41 6.60 46.67
CA THR A 101 -7.64 6.60 45.86
C THR A 101 -7.53 7.48 44.62
N SER A 102 -6.51 8.34 44.51
CA SER A 102 -6.19 9.06 43.26
C SER A 102 -4.74 9.53 43.24
N TYR A 103 -4.11 9.45 42.06
CA TYR A 103 -2.90 10.20 41.74
C TYR A 103 -3.21 11.28 40.70
N THR A 104 -2.54 12.44 40.81
CA THR A 104 -2.47 13.36 39.69
C THR A 104 -1.66 12.70 38.57
N VAL A 105 -2.13 12.77 37.32
CA VAL A 105 -1.41 12.28 36.12
C VAL A 105 0.06 12.72 36.09
N ALA A 106 0.36 13.91 36.61
CA ALA A 106 1.71 14.44 36.78
C ALA A 106 2.66 13.49 37.57
N MET A 107 2.14 12.80 38.59
CA MET A 107 2.92 11.91 39.47
C MET A 107 3.20 10.56 38.80
N LEU A 108 2.25 10.01 38.04
CA LEU A 108 2.47 8.82 37.21
C LEU A 108 3.42 9.10 36.04
N SER A 109 3.33 10.29 35.45
CA SER A 109 4.18 10.73 34.34
C SER A 109 5.63 11.06 34.73
N ALA A 110 5.90 11.21 36.04
CA ALA A 110 7.21 11.51 36.60
C ALA A 110 8.00 10.26 37.03
N CYS A 111 7.39 9.07 36.95
CA CYS A 111 8.06 7.80 37.22
C CYS A 111 9.10 7.49 36.12
N ASN A 112 10.27 7.03 36.55
CA ASN A 112 11.53 6.94 35.79
C ASN A 112 11.38 6.42 34.35
N SER A 113 11.90 7.16 33.37
CA SER A 113 11.73 6.89 31.94
C SER A 113 12.40 5.59 31.47
N HIS A 114 13.45 5.10 32.16
CA HIS A 114 14.28 4.01 31.64
C HIS A 114 13.62 2.62 31.65
N ILE A 115 12.80 2.30 32.67
CA ILE A 115 12.04 1.03 32.74
C ILE A 115 10.88 1.10 31.74
N VAL A 116 10.20 2.24 31.69
CA VAL A 116 9.07 2.51 30.79
C VAL A 116 9.49 2.45 29.31
N THR A 117 10.65 3.00 28.94
CA THR A 117 11.22 2.89 27.58
C THR A 117 11.69 1.48 27.22
N SER A 118 11.85 0.58 28.19
CA SER A 118 12.19 -0.83 27.92
C SER A 118 10.97 -1.71 27.69
N VAL A 119 9.78 -1.24 28.08
CA VAL A 119 8.48 -1.93 27.88
C VAL A 119 8.00 -1.82 26.44
N CYS A 120 8.27 -0.68 25.80
CA CYS A 120 7.77 -0.35 24.48
C CYS A 120 8.96 -0.31 23.52
N ASP A 121 8.92 -1.12 22.46
CA ASP A 121 10.07 -1.35 21.60
C ASP A 121 10.63 -0.05 21.02
N ASP A 122 11.96 0.08 21.04
CA ASP A 122 12.74 1.27 20.66
C ASP A 122 12.53 1.65 19.18
N THR A 123 11.96 0.77 18.36
CA THR A 123 11.63 1.03 16.96
C THR A 123 10.34 1.84 16.77
N SER A 124 9.33 1.64 17.63
CA SER A 124 8.00 2.27 17.53
C SER A 124 7.94 3.70 18.07
N MET A 125 8.92 4.09 18.90
CA MET A 125 8.94 5.38 19.61
C MET A 125 10.18 6.23 19.33
N LYS A 126 10.96 5.87 18.30
CA LYS A 126 12.13 6.66 17.89
C LYS A 126 11.71 8.07 17.44
N PRO A 127 12.46 9.12 17.82
CA PRO A 127 12.22 10.47 17.32
C PRO A 127 12.23 10.47 15.80
N ILE A 128 11.09 10.78 15.19
CA ILE A 128 10.97 10.83 13.75
C ILE A 128 11.60 12.13 13.27
N THR A 129 12.67 12.00 12.50
CA THR A 129 13.30 13.15 11.85
C THR A 129 12.69 13.32 10.47
N CYS A 130 11.98 14.44 10.26
CA CYS A 130 11.42 14.74 8.95
C CYS A 130 12.54 15.03 7.93
N PRO A 131 12.44 14.55 6.68
CA PRO A 131 13.48 14.74 5.67
C PRO A 131 13.81 16.23 5.42
N ALA A 132 15.10 16.56 5.23
CA ALA A 132 15.58 17.89 4.80
C ALA A 132 16.55 17.76 3.59
N PRO A 133 16.57 18.67 2.57
CA PRO A 133 15.62 19.73 2.20
C PRO A 133 15.19 19.74 0.71
N ALA A 134 13.89 19.68 0.48
CA ALA A 134 12.99 20.66 -0.15
C ALA A 134 11.62 20.30 0.46
N VAL A 135 10.61 21.16 0.47
CA VAL A 135 9.31 20.79 1.06
C VAL A 135 8.85 19.46 0.40
N PRO A 136 8.64 18.34 1.15
CA PRO A 136 8.13 17.13 0.51
C PRO A 136 6.83 17.54 -0.16
N GLU A 137 6.82 17.39 -1.48
CA GLU A 137 5.79 17.94 -2.37
C GLU A 137 4.43 17.29 -2.13
N PHE A 138 4.46 16.07 -1.58
CA PHE A 138 3.32 15.21 -1.30
C PHE A 138 3.27 14.79 0.18
N ARG A 139 2.06 14.44 0.63
CA ARG A 139 1.80 13.85 1.95
C ARG A 139 2.36 12.42 2.00
N SER A 140 2.89 11.98 3.14
CA SER A 140 3.12 10.54 3.37
C SER A 140 1.78 9.80 3.42
N ALA A 141 1.79 8.47 3.23
CA ALA A 141 0.58 7.68 3.39
C ALA A 141 0.07 7.66 4.84
N ASP A 142 0.97 7.71 5.82
CA ASP A 142 0.67 7.62 7.25
C ASP A 142 0.43 8.96 7.96
N GLY A 143 0.43 10.07 7.21
CA GLY A 143 0.22 11.43 7.74
C GLY A 143 1.39 12.03 8.54
N ARG A 144 2.49 11.28 8.76
CA ARG A 144 3.66 11.79 9.47
C ARG A 144 4.30 12.98 8.77
N CYS A 145 4.97 13.83 9.54
CA CYS A 145 5.67 15.02 9.04
C CYS A 145 4.75 16.05 8.34
N ASN A 146 3.43 15.98 8.55
CA ASN A 146 2.55 17.11 8.24
C ASN A 146 3.00 18.33 9.06
N ASN A 147 3.05 18.18 10.38
CA ASN A 147 3.65 19.15 11.28
C ASN A 147 5.14 18.85 11.46
N ARG A 148 6.01 19.85 11.24
CA ARG A 148 7.47 19.66 11.33
C ARG A 148 8.02 19.70 12.76
N ASN A 149 7.33 20.39 13.65
CA ASN A 149 7.72 20.51 15.06
C ASN A 149 7.18 19.33 15.88
N HIS A 150 6.03 18.80 15.45
CA HIS A 150 5.36 17.65 16.05
C HIS A 150 5.05 16.59 14.98
N PRO A 151 6.03 15.81 14.50
CA PRO A 151 5.90 14.91 13.34
C PRO A 151 4.77 13.88 13.40
N LEU A 152 4.27 13.55 14.59
CA LEU A 152 3.21 12.56 14.82
C LEU A 152 1.81 13.19 14.92
N TRP A 153 1.68 14.52 14.96
CA TRP A 153 0.35 15.14 15.07
C TRP A 153 -0.48 14.86 13.81
N GLY A 154 -1.58 14.12 14.00
CA GLY A 154 -2.48 13.68 12.95
C GLY A 154 -2.01 12.46 12.14
N SER A 155 -0.89 11.82 12.50
CA SER A 155 -0.48 10.56 11.85
C SER A 155 -1.32 9.38 12.34
N THR A 156 -1.21 8.25 11.63
CA THR A 156 -1.80 6.97 12.04
C THR A 156 -1.25 6.46 13.38
N GLU A 157 -2.02 5.57 13.99
CA GLU A 157 -1.69 4.84 15.22
C GLU A 157 -1.33 5.75 16.40
N GLN A 158 -1.98 6.91 16.49
CA GLN A 158 -1.80 7.88 17.57
C GLN A 158 -3.00 7.91 18.52
N PRO A 159 -2.81 8.30 19.81
CA PRO A 159 -3.90 8.49 20.74
C PRO A 159 -4.88 9.57 20.23
N LEU A 160 -6.17 9.29 20.39
CA LEU A 160 -7.22 10.28 20.19
C LEU A 160 -7.04 11.45 21.18
N ARG A 161 -7.14 12.68 20.69
CA ARG A 161 -6.94 13.89 21.50
C ARG A 161 -8.06 14.04 22.54
N ARG A 162 -7.71 14.27 23.80
CA ARG A 162 -8.66 14.56 24.88
C ARG A 162 -8.93 16.07 24.96
N LEU A 163 -10.18 16.48 24.75
CA LEU A 163 -10.64 17.87 24.93
C LEU A 163 -11.13 18.16 26.36
N LEU A 164 -11.48 17.11 27.08
CA LEU A 164 -11.77 17.04 28.50
C LEU A 164 -11.08 15.78 29.03
N ASP A 165 -10.72 15.80 30.32
CA ASP A 165 -10.16 14.64 31.00
C ASP A 165 -11.15 13.46 30.96
N PRO A 166 -10.69 12.21 30.74
CA PRO A 166 -11.57 11.06 30.71
C PRO A 166 -12.10 10.71 32.11
N VAL A 167 -13.30 10.17 32.17
CA VAL A 167 -13.98 9.69 33.38
C VAL A 167 -14.06 8.16 33.33
N TYR A 168 -13.27 7.52 34.19
CA TYR A 168 -13.24 6.08 34.42
C TYR A 168 -13.63 5.82 35.88
N ASP A 169 -14.21 4.67 36.20
CA ASP A 169 -14.71 4.39 37.56
C ASP A 169 -13.57 4.34 38.60
N ASP A 170 -12.34 4.02 38.16
CA ASP A 170 -11.11 4.04 38.95
C ASP A 170 -10.19 5.24 38.61
N ASP A 171 -10.70 6.24 37.87
CA ASP A 171 -9.94 7.37 37.32
C ASP A 171 -8.78 7.00 36.36
N LEU A 172 -8.62 5.72 36.01
CA LEU A 172 -7.47 5.22 35.23
C LEU A 172 -7.90 4.48 33.95
N MET A 173 -8.63 3.37 34.07
CA MET A 173 -8.87 2.44 32.97
C MET A 173 -10.16 1.61 33.09
N ILE A 174 -10.76 1.49 34.27
CA ILE A 174 -12.00 0.72 34.47
C ILE A 174 -13.18 1.50 33.87
N THR A 175 -13.95 0.81 33.03
CA THR A 175 -15.02 1.41 32.22
C THR A 175 -16.02 2.19 33.06
N ARG A 176 -16.61 3.25 32.49
CA ARG A 176 -17.60 4.08 33.18
C ARG A 176 -18.90 3.32 33.38
N THR A 177 -19.15 2.80 34.58
CA THR A 177 -20.40 2.10 34.92
C THR A 177 -21.25 2.83 35.94
N ALA A 178 -20.68 3.81 36.64
CA ALA A 178 -21.40 4.63 37.61
C ALA A 178 -21.66 6.07 37.12
N GLY A 179 -22.80 6.62 37.57
CA GLY A 179 -23.15 8.02 37.46
C GLY A 179 -22.45 8.87 38.51
N ARG A 180 -22.73 10.17 38.50
CA ARG A 180 -22.12 11.19 39.36
C ARG A 180 -22.20 10.88 40.86
N ASP A 181 -23.28 10.25 41.31
CA ASP A 181 -23.50 9.93 42.72
C ASP A 181 -23.08 8.50 43.10
N GLY A 182 -22.37 7.81 42.20
CA GLY A 182 -21.90 6.43 42.39
C GLY A 182 -22.96 5.37 42.10
N THR A 183 -24.15 5.75 41.64
CA THR A 183 -25.20 4.79 41.26
C THR A 183 -24.94 4.17 39.89
N PRO A 184 -25.33 2.91 39.64
CA PRO A 184 -25.15 2.30 38.33
C PRO A 184 -25.88 3.07 37.22
N LEU A 185 -25.20 3.28 36.10
CA LEU A 185 -25.80 3.82 34.88
C LEU A 185 -26.80 2.82 34.28
N PRO A 186 -27.86 3.29 33.60
CA PRO A 186 -28.77 2.39 32.89
C PRO A 186 -28.03 1.60 31.81
N SER A 187 -28.45 0.35 31.56
CA SER A 187 -27.92 -0.43 30.44
C SER A 187 -28.02 0.35 29.13
N ALA A 188 -26.98 0.29 28.30
CA ALA A 188 -26.99 0.92 26.97
C ALA A 188 -28.15 0.42 26.11
N ARG A 189 -28.53 -0.86 26.22
CA ARG A 189 -29.70 -1.42 25.52
C ARG A 189 -31.02 -0.86 26.03
N LEU A 190 -31.17 -0.70 27.35
CA LEU A 190 -32.36 -0.08 27.93
C LEU A 190 -32.51 1.38 27.47
N VAL A 191 -31.40 2.12 27.39
CA VAL A 191 -31.41 3.48 26.85
C VAL A 191 -31.80 3.47 25.37
N SER A 192 -31.24 2.55 24.58
CA SER A 192 -31.59 2.38 23.16
C SER A 192 -33.08 2.14 22.93
N THR A 193 -33.67 1.15 23.60
CA THR A 193 -35.10 0.83 23.42
C THR A 193 -36.04 1.93 23.92
N THR A 194 -35.59 2.73 24.88
CA THR A 194 -36.41 3.79 25.47
C THR A 194 -36.30 5.13 24.71
N VAL A 195 -35.12 5.46 24.18
CA VAL A 195 -34.81 6.76 23.55
C VAL A 195 -34.75 6.66 22.03
N HIS A 196 -34.23 5.56 21.47
CA HIS A 196 -33.96 5.41 20.04
C HIS A 196 -35.00 4.52 19.36
N GLU A 197 -36.27 4.91 19.47
CA GLU A 197 -37.41 4.22 18.83
C GLU A 197 -37.28 4.28 17.28
N ASP A 198 -37.83 3.29 16.57
CA ASP A 198 -37.89 3.31 15.10
C ASP A 198 -39.11 4.11 14.65
N LEU A 199 -38.92 5.42 14.45
CA LEU A 199 -39.92 6.30 13.88
C LEU A 199 -39.41 6.91 12.57
N ARG A 200 -40.09 6.59 11.48
CA ARG A 200 -39.75 7.15 10.17
C ARG A 200 -40.14 8.62 10.08
N LYS A 201 -39.14 9.50 10.03
CA LYS A 201 -39.29 10.91 9.67
C LYS A 201 -38.26 11.24 8.61
N SER A 202 -38.68 11.67 7.44
CA SER A 202 -37.76 12.02 6.36
C SER A 202 -37.42 13.50 6.39
N SER A 203 -36.15 13.83 6.17
CA SER A 203 -35.73 15.23 6.02
C SER A 203 -36.42 15.87 4.82
N PRO A 204 -37.05 17.05 4.98
CA PRO A 204 -37.69 17.76 3.88
C PRO A 204 -36.68 18.54 3.01
N VAL A 205 -35.44 18.71 3.48
CA VAL A 205 -34.44 19.60 2.85
C VAL A 205 -33.32 18.82 2.20
N ASN A 206 -32.83 17.77 2.85
CA ASN A 206 -31.57 17.13 2.50
C ASN A 206 -31.77 15.75 1.88
N THR A 207 -30.83 15.36 1.01
CA THR A 207 -30.80 14.04 0.39
C THR A 207 -30.02 13.07 1.25
N HIS A 208 -30.15 11.78 0.97
CA HIS A 208 -29.40 10.73 1.65
C HIS A 208 -27.88 10.83 1.44
N MET A 209 -27.42 11.73 0.56
CA MET A 209 -26.01 12.04 0.38
C MET A 209 -25.36 12.69 1.61
N VAL A 210 -26.09 13.45 2.45
CA VAL A 210 -25.52 14.00 3.71
C VAL A 210 -25.06 12.85 4.64
N MET A 211 -25.91 11.84 4.82
CA MET A 211 -25.55 10.64 5.57
C MET A 211 -24.37 9.92 4.91
N GLN A 212 -24.49 9.63 3.62
CA GLN A 212 -23.53 8.75 2.95
C GLN A 212 -22.14 9.37 2.81
N PHE A 213 -22.06 10.66 2.46
CA PHE A 213 -20.78 11.37 2.38
C PHE A 213 -20.19 11.57 3.78
N GLY A 214 -21.02 11.83 4.80
CA GLY A 214 -20.59 11.88 6.19
C GLY A 214 -19.88 10.60 6.64
N GLN A 215 -20.45 9.43 6.31
CA GLN A 215 -19.81 8.13 6.57
C GLN A 215 -18.52 7.95 5.76
N PHE A 216 -18.57 8.23 4.45
CA PHE A 216 -17.39 8.12 3.57
C PHE A 216 -16.22 8.98 4.08
N LEU A 217 -16.52 10.18 4.60
CA LEU A 217 -15.57 11.10 5.20
C LEU A 217 -15.11 10.66 6.60
N ASP A 218 -16.00 10.15 7.45
CA ASP A 218 -15.59 9.58 8.75
C ASP A 218 -14.54 8.49 8.55
N HIS A 219 -14.72 7.65 7.53
CA HIS A 219 -13.80 6.57 7.20
C HIS A 219 -12.48 7.03 6.58
N ASP A 220 -12.31 8.33 6.28
CA ASP A 220 -11.02 8.95 5.91
C ASP A 220 -10.23 9.37 7.16
N ILE A 221 -10.91 9.60 8.29
CA ILE A 221 -10.29 10.28 9.44
C ILE A 221 -10.39 9.52 10.76
N THR A 222 -11.31 8.56 10.92
CA THR A 222 -11.46 7.79 12.16
C THR A 222 -11.61 6.27 11.94
N LEU A 223 -10.81 5.50 12.67
CA LEU A 223 -10.97 4.07 12.88
C LEU A 223 -10.35 3.69 14.22
N THR A 224 -11.18 3.26 15.17
CA THR A 224 -10.70 2.75 16.46
C THR A 224 -10.79 1.21 16.47
N PRO A 225 -9.67 0.50 16.64
CA PRO A 225 -9.64 -0.96 16.66
C PRO A 225 -10.11 -1.51 18.00
N ASN A 226 -10.44 -2.80 18.04
CA ASN A 226 -10.86 -3.49 19.27
C ASN A 226 -10.17 -4.87 19.43
N PHE A 227 -10.41 -5.52 20.57
CA PHE A 227 -9.80 -6.84 20.87
C PHE A 227 -10.49 -8.03 20.20
N ALA A 228 -11.59 -7.83 19.45
CA ALA A 228 -12.35 -8.93 18.84
C ALA A 228 -11.65 -9.57 17.63
N GLU A 229 -10.42 -9.16 17.28
CA GLU A 229 -9.69 -9.62 16.10
C GLU A 229 -8.18 -9.81 16.39
N GLY A 230 -7.53 -10.73 15.64
CA GLY A 230 -6.09 -11.08 15.71
C GLY A 230 -5.83 -12.50 16.28
N GLU A 231 -4.56 -12.87 16.50
CA GLU A 231 -4.16 -14.15 17.14
C GLU A 231 -4.86 -14.41 18.50
N GLU A 232 -5.39 -13.36 19.15
CA GLU A 232 -6.10 -13.44 20.43
C GLU A 232 -7.62 -13.72 20.30
N GLY A 233 -8.23 -13.46 19.14
CA GLY A 233 -9.63 -13.80 18.82
C GLY A 233 -10.64 -13.63 19.98
N LEU A 234 -10.60 -12.51 20.72
CA LEU A 234 -11.33 -12.41 21.99
C LEU A 234 -12.85 -12.49 21.76
N ARG A 235 -13.46 -13.56 22.28
CA ARG A 235 -14.91 -13.63 22.44
C ARG A 235 -15.31 -13.05 23.79
N CYS A 236 -16.46 -12.39 23.81
CA CYS A 236 -17.00 -11.81 25.03
C CYS A 236 -18.35 -12.42 25.36
N PRO A 237 -18.43 -13.74 25.64
CA PRO A 237 -19.67 -14.35 26.06
C PRO A 237 -20.19 -13.67 27.33
N CYS A 238 -21.49 -13.73 27.58
CA CYS A 238 -22.12 -12.95 28.65
C CYS A 238 -21.63 -13.26 30.07
N ASP A 239 -21.02 -14.42 30.28
CA ASP A 239 -20.40 -14.86 31.53
C ASP A 239 -18.88 -14.58 31.58
N SER A 240 -18.31 -13.93 30.57
CA SER A 240 -16.90 -13.58 30.52
C SER A 240 -16.49 -12.70 31.70
N THR A 241 -15.37 -13.06 32.34
CA THR A 241 -14.72 -12.29 33.39
C THR A 241 -13.51 -11.51 32.88
N ASP A 242 -13.25 -11.52 31.57
CA ASP A 242 -12.11 -10.83 30.97
C ASP A 242 -12.31 -9.30 31.03
N GLU A 243 -11.32 -8.56 31.54
CA GLU A 243 -11.38 -7.09 31.68
C GLU A 243 -11.41 -6.34 30.32
N ARG A 244 -11.10 -7.03 29.21
CA ARG A 244 -11.24 -6.54 27.83
C ARG A 244 -12.65 -6.73 27.28
N CYS A 245 -13.51 -7.46 27.97
CA CYS A 245 -14.93 -7.57 27.66
C CYS A 245 -15.75 -6.55 28.47
N PHE A 246 -16.69 -5.88 27.80
CA PHE A 246 -17.59 -4.91 28.44
C PHE A 246 -19.01 -5.04 27.88
N ASN A 247 -19.55 -6.25 28.01
CA ASN A 247 -20.84 -6.66 27.47
C ASN A 247 -21.99 -5.73 27.87
N ILE A 248 -23.00 -5.64 27.01
CA ILE A 248 -24.17 -4.78 27.20
C ILE A 248 -25.30 -5.63 27.80
N PRO A 249 -25.71 -5.43 29.05
CA PRO A 249 -26.79 -6.21 29.66
C PRO A 249 -28.12 -5.97 28.93
N VAL A 250 -28.85 -7.03 28.58
CA VAL A 250 -30.17 -6.92 27.97
C VAL A 250 -31.25 -7.06 29.06
N PRO A 251 -32.23 -6.15 29.13
CA PRO A 251 -33.36 -6.29 30.06
C PRO A 251 -34.12 -7.60 29.85
N SER A 252 -34.61 -8.22 30.93
CA SER A 252 -35.33 -9.50 30.83
C SER A 252 -36.64 -9.43 30.04
N ASP A 253 -37.21 -8.23 29.92
CA ASP A 253 -38.42 -7.90 29.17
C ASP A 253 -38.13 -7.21 27.82
N ASP A 254 -36.89 -7.30 27.32
CA ASP A 254 -36.51 -6.74 26.02
C ASP A 254 -37.37 -7.37 24.89
N PRO A 255 -37.96 -6.55 24.01
CA PRO A 255 -38.87 -7.04 22.98
C PRO A 255 -38.17 -7.70 21.79
N ASP A 256 -36.88 -7.45 21.57
CA ASP A 256 -36.16 -7.89 20.37
C ASP A 256 -35.06 -8.92 20.68
N PHE A 257 -34.44 -8.85 21.86
CA PHE A 257 -33.33 -9.75 22.23
C PHE A 257 -33.69 -10.65 23.41
N SER A 258 -33.55 -11.96 23.22
CA SER A 258 -33.74 -12.95 24.29
C SER A 258 -32.44 -13.37 24.99
N THR A 259 -31.28 -12.89 24.53
CA THR A 259 -29.99 -13.16 25.16
C THR A 259 -29.80 -12.29 26.41
N PRO A 260 -29.07 -12.73 27.44
CA PRO A 260 -28.87 -11.94 28.65
C PRO A 260 -27.97 -10.71 28.44
N CYS A 261 -27.17 -10.70 27.36
CA CYS A 261 -26.34 -9.56 26.97
C CYS A 261 -26.12 -9.53 25.45
N LEU A 262 -25.63 -8.38 24.95
CA LEU A 262 -24.95 -8.27 23.67
C LEU A 262 -23.44 -8.26 23.92
N GLU A 263 -22.69 -9.07 23.18
CA GLU A 263 -21.23 -9.14 23.35
C GLU A 263 -20.57 -7.82 22.92
N PHE A 264 -19.54 -7.39 23.67
CA PHE A 264 -18.82 -6.16 23.38
C PHE A 264 -17.36 -6.26 23.82
N ALA A 265 -16.46 -6.23 22.85
CA ALA A 265 -15.03 -6.08 23.09
C ALA A 265 -14.65 -4.59 23.21
N ARG A 266 -13.86 -4.27 24.23
CA ARG A 266 -13.31 -2.93 24.44
C ARG A 266 -12.37 -2.53 23.31
N SER A 267 -12.27 -1.23 23.07
CA SER A 267 -11.35 -0.68 22.08
C SER A 267 -9.91 -0.85 22.54
N ARG A 268 -8.99 -1.14 21.61
CA ARG A 268 -7.56 -1.21 21.93
C ARG A 268 -7.06 0.16 22.41
N SER A 269 -6.12 0.13 23.35
CA SER A 269 -5.49 1.34 23.85
C SER A 269 -4.13 1.57 23.19
N CYS A 270 -3.60 2.78 23.31
CA CYS A 270 -2.22 3.08 22.98
C CYS A 270 -1.53 3.80 24.14
N PRO A 271 -0.19 3.81 24.18
CA PRO A 271 0.56 4.54 25.19
C PRO A 271 0.25 6.04 25.12
N ASN A 272 0.36 6.73 26.26
CA ASN A 272 0.33 8.19 26.24
C ASN A 272 1.56 8.74 25.50
N GLU A 273 1.45 9.98 25.02
CA GLU A 273 2.53 10.68 24.33
C GLU A 273 3.86 10.59 25.12
N GLY A 274 4.93 10.19 24.43
CA GLY A 274 6.24 9.97 25.05
C GLY A 274 6.33 8.70 25.91
N CYS A 275 5.46 7.71 25.67
CA CYS A 275 5.42 6.43 26.38
C CYS A 275 5.09 6.56 27.87
N ARG A 276 4.28 7.55 28.28
CA ARG A 276 4.10 7.81 29.71
C ARG A 276 2.96 7.00 30.33
N MET A 277 3.11 6.61 31.59
CA MET A 277 1.99 6.11 32.40
C MET A 277 0.93 7.20 32.58
N GLY A 278 -0.34 6.81 32.56
CA GLY A 278 -1.47 7.72 32.68
C GLY A 278 -2.78 7.02 32.37
N ARG A 279 -3.85 7.80 32.24
CA ARG A 279 -5.20 7.28 31.94
C ARG A 279 -5.24 6.61 30.58
N ARG A 280 -6.08 5.58 30.45
CA ARG A 280 -6.29 4.82 29.21
C ARG A 280 -6.64 5.74 28.03
N GLN A 281 -5.94 5.59 26.92
CA GLN A 281 -6.19 6.31 25.66
C GLN A 281 -6.46 5.30 24.55
N GLN A 282 -7.52 5.55 23.78
CA GLN A 282 -7.80 4.79 22.55
C GLN A 282 -7.08 5.45 21.38
N LEU A 283 -6.71 4.63 20.41
CA LEU A 283 -5.93 5.05 19.26
C LEU A 283 -6.81 5.23 18.00
N ASN A 284 -6.28 5.98 17.05
CA ASN A 284 -6.81 6.10 15.70
C ASN A 284 -5.85 5.42 14.72
N GLN A 285 -6.30 4.42 13.97
CA GLN A 285 -5.46 3.73 12.97
C GLN A 285 -5.32 4.52 11.67
N LEU A 286 -6.22 5.46 11.40
CA LEU A 286 -6.18 6.30 10.20
C LEU A 286 -5.41 7.60 10.44
N THR A 287 -5.03 8.26 9.36
CA THR A 287 -4.58 9.65 9.44
C THR A 287 -5.74 10.52 9.93
N ALA A 288 -5.45 11.65 10.58
CA ALA A 288 -6.50 12.59 10.97
C ALA A 288 -6.97 13.50 9.82
N PHE A 289 -6.20 13.57 8.73
CA PHE A 289 -6.39 14.58 7.70
C PHE A 289 -7.49 14.17 6.72
N VAL A 290 -8.23 15.14 6.20
CA VAL A 290 -9.08 14.90 5.01
C VAL A 290 -8.15 14.81 3.80
N ASP A 291 -7.64 13.62 3.51
CA ASP A 291 -6.60 13.38 2.51
C ASP A 291 -6.86 12.17 1.60
N ALA A 292 -8.07 11.61 1.66
CA ALA A 292 -8.53 10.49 0.87
C ALA A 292 -7.81 9.16 1.19
N SER A 293 -7.33 9.00 2.42
CA SER A 293 -6.79 7.74 2.94
C SER A 293 -7.79 6.58 2.81
N ASN A 294 -9.10 6.85 2.89
CA ASN A 294 -10.14 5.85 2.58
C ASN A 294 -10.13 5.34 1.11
N VAL A 295 -9.50 6.07 0.20
CA VAL A 295 -9.25 5.67 -1.20
C VAL A 295 -7.84 5.08 -1.37
N TYR A 296 -6.84 5.66 -0.69
CA TYR A 296 -5.42 5.39 -0.93
C TYR A 296 -4.71 4.52 0.10
N GLY A 297 -5.36 4.15 1.20
CA GLY A 297 -4.72 3.52 2.35
C GLY A 297 -4.08 4.54 3.31
N SER A 298 -3.80 4.08 4.52
CA SER A 298 -3.15 4.85 5.59
C SER A 298 -1.71 4.38 5.86
N SER A 299 -1.17 3.49 5.02
CA SER A 299 0.23 3.07 5.03
C SER A 299 0.79 2.98 3.61
N GLU A 300 2.12 3.06 3.48
CA GLU A 300 2.78 2.91 2.18
C GLU A 300 2.53 1.52 1.58
N GLU A 301 2.39 0.49 2.41
CA GLU A 301 2.08 -0.87 1.99
C GLU A 301 0.67 -0.99 1.41
N GLU A 302 -0.35 -0.47 2.10
CA GLU A 302 -1.73 -0.44 1.61
C GLU A 302 -1.84 0.38 0.32
N MET A 303 -1.21 1.56 0.29
CA MET A 303 -1.21 2.43 -0.87
C MET A 303 -0.58 1.75 -2.08
N GLU A 304 0.56 1.09 -1.91
CA GLU A 304 1.20 0.34 -2.98
C GLU A 304 0.38 -0.87 -3.42
N ALA A 305 -0.27 -1.57 -2.48
CA ALA A 305 -1.14 -2.71 -2.79
C ALA A 305 -2.35 -2.32 -3.66
N LEU A 306 -2.84 -1.08 -3.55
CA LEU A 306 -3.97 -0.55 -4.32
C LEU A 306 -3.57 0.04 -5.68
N ARG A 307 -2.28 0.28 -5.93
CA ARG A 307 -1.79 0.89 -7.18
C ARG A 307 -1.68 -0.10 -8.32
N GLU A 308 -2.13 0.32 -9.49
CA GLU A 308 -1.88 -0.39 -10.75
C GLU A 308 -0.49 0.01 -11.24
N ARG A 309 0.51 -0.84 -11.00
CA ARG A 309 1.86 -0.62 -11.52
C ARG A 309 1.90 -0.92 -13.00
N ASN A 310 1.86 0.15 -13.81
CA ASN A 310 2.23 0.09 -15.22
C ASN A 310 3.74 0.12 -15.37
N GLU A 311 4.44 -0.85 -14.76
CA GLU A 311 5.84 -1.06 -15.10
C GLU A 311 5.92 -1.39 -16.59
N PRO A 312 6.71 -0.66 -17.39
CA PRO A 312 7.02 -1.12 -18.72
C PRO A 312 7.64 -2.51 -18.54
N ARG A 313 7.04 -3.54 -19.17
CA ARG A 313 7.68 -4.84 -19.34
C ARG A 313 9.10 -4.58 -19.88
N GLY A 314 10.12 -4.58 -19.02
CA GLY A 314 11.49 -4.27 -19.40
C GLY A 314 12.40 -3.56 -18.39
N ALA A 315 11.90 -2.90 -17.33
CA ALA A 315 12.79 -2.35 -16.29
C ALA A 315 13.29 -3.46 -15.37
N GLN A 316 14.42 -4.10 -15.71
CA GLN A 316 15.00 -5.13 -14.86
C GLN A 316 15.57 -4.51 -13.57
N LYS A 317 15.46 -5.24 -12.46
CA LYS A 317 15.96 -4.84 -11.14
C LYS A 317 17.21 -5.64 -10.79
N LYS A 318 18.16 -5.04 -10.07
CA LYS A 318 19.28 -5.75 -9.44
C LYS A 318 19.23 -5.49 -7.95
N THR A 319 19.31 -6.55 -7.15
CA THR A 319 19.46 -6.46 -5.71
C THR A 319 20.90 -6.79 -5.33
N THR A 320 21.53 -5.90 -4.56
CA THR A 320 22.91 -6.02 -4.07
C THR A 320 22.88 -6.34 -2.57
N PHE A 321 23.61 -7.38 -2.18
CA PHE A 321 23.81 -7.81 -0.80
C PHE A 321 25.27 -7.51 -0.40
N PRO A 322 25.52 -6.55 0.51
CA PRO A 322 26.86 -6.08 0.78
C PRO A 322 27.65 -6.97 1.76
N SER A 323 28.97 -6.87 1.65
CA SER A 323 29.94 -7.36 2.63
C SER A 323 30.26 -6.26 3.66
N PRO A 324 30.40 -6.57 4.97
CA PRO A 324 30.42 -7.89 5.58
C PRO A 324 29.03 -8.54 5.69
N ARG A 325 29.00 -9.87 5.60
CA ARG A 325 27.80 -10.70 5.74
C ARG A 325 27.11 -10.48 7.09
N SER A 326 25.77 -10.44 7.08
CA SER A 326 24.93 -10.16 8.25
C SER A 326 23.61 -10.92 8.18
N THR A 327 23.05 -11.30 9.33
CA THR A 327 21.71 -11.90 9.45
C THR A 327 20.59 -10.95 9.01
N SER A 328 20.86 -9.64 8.99
CA SER A 328 19.89 -8.63 8.59
C SER A 328 19.85 -8.36 7.08
N ASN A 329 20.86 -8.79 6.32
CA ASN A 329 20.96 -8.55 4.88
C ASN A 329 20.29 -9.70 4.12
N TYR A 330 19.05 -9.50 3.69
CA TYR A 330 18.28 -10.46 2.89
C TYR A 330 17.21 -9.74 2.08
N ALA A 331 16.55 -10.45 1.17
CA ALA A 331 15.38 -9.91 0.46
C ALA A 331 14.21 -10.89 0.51
N ARG A 332 13.03 -10.39 0.85
CA ARG A 332 11.76 -11.12 0.81
C ARG A 332 11.06 -10.85 -0.50
N LEU A 333 10.60 -11.91 -1.17
CA LEU A 333 9.73 -11.78 -2.33
C LEU A 333 8.28 -11.75 -1.85
N GLY A 334 7.51 -10.75 -2.29
CA GLY A 334 6.07 -10.63 -2.01
C GLY A 334 5.19 -11.64 -2.77
N THR A 335 5.80 -12.58 -3.49
CA THR A 335 5.13 -13.67 -4.20
C THR A 335 5.15 -14.94 -3.33
N SER A 336 4.02 -15.63 -3.22
CA SER A 336 3.90 -16.96 -2.61
C SER A 336 3.45 -18.00 -3.63
N LEU A 337 3.59 -19.28 -3.32
CA LEU A 337 3.04 -20.35 -4.16
C LEU A 337 1.53 -20.47 -3.91
N SER A 338 0.72 -20.27 -4.96
CA SER A 338 -0.74 -20.40 -4.92
C SER A 338 -1.24 -21.86 -4.93
N GLN A 339 -0.37 -22.79 -5.33
CA GLN A 339 -0.64 -24.23 -5.38
C GLN A 339 0.67 -25.01 -5.20
N ASP A 340 0.57 -26.28 -4.80
CA ASP A 340 1.71 -27.17 -4.63
C ASP A 340 2.46 -27.39 -5.96
N LEU A 341 3.80 -27.31 -5.95
CA LEU A 341 4.62 -27.61 -7.13
C LEU A 341 5.02 -29.09 -7.14
N THR A 342 4.69 -29.77 -8.24
CA THR A 342 5.16 -31.14 -8.52
C THR A 342 6.35 -31.17 -9.48
N SER A 343 6.71 -30.02 -10.05
CA SER A 343 7.97 -29.82 -10.79
C SER A 343 8.30 -28.34 -10.82
N PHE A 344 9.56 -27.98 -11.05
CA PHE A 344 9.93 -26.59 -11.26
C PHE A 344 11.22 -26.42 -12.06
N THR A 345 11.42 -25.21 -12.54
CA THR A 345 12.71 -24.66 -12.98
C THR A 345 12.95 -23.36 -12.24
N LEU A 346 14.05 -23.24 -11.51
CA LEU A 346 14.48 -22.01 -10.85
C LEU A 346 15.74 -21.52 -11.53
N CYS A 347 15.76 -20.28 -12.00
CA CYS A 347 16.91 -19.67 -12.65
C CYS A 347 17.32 -18.36 -11.99
N LEU A 348 18.63 -18.20 -11.79
CA LEU A 348 19.27 -17.07 -11.12
C LEU A 348 20.28 -16.43 -12.06
N HIS A 349 20.29 -15.10 -12.15
CA HIS A 349 21.38 -14.34 -12.75
C HIS A 349 22.12 -13.59 -11.64
N MET A 350 23.33 -14.05 -11.34
CA MET A 350 24.07 -13.64 -10.16
C MET A 350 25.49 -13.18 -10.47
N ARG A 351 26.01 -12.24 -9.67
CA ARG A 351 27.42 -11.86 -9.60
C ARG A 351 27.89 -12.02 -8.17
N THR A 352 29.02 -12.67 -7.97
CA THR A 352 29.54 -12.98 -6.63
C THR A 352 30.69 -12.05 -6.31
N ASP A 353 30.89 -11.63 -5.07
CA ASP A 353 31.98 -10.71 -4.71
C ASP A 353 33.31 -11.41 -4.33
N MET A 354 33.42 -12.71 -4.66
CA MET A 354 34.53 -13.62 -4.32
C MET A 354 34.74 -13.88 -2.82
N SER A 355 34.07 -13.17 -1.91
CA SER A 355 34.06 -13.46 -0.46
C SER A 355 33.05 -14.57 -0.09
N SER A 356 32.32 -15.06 -1.08
CA SER A 356 31.15 -15.93 -1.03
C SER A 356 31.44 -17.44 -1.09
N SER A 357 32.71 -17.87 -0.95
CA SER A 357 33.12 -19.27 -1.05
C SER A 357 32.76 -20.14 0.17
N SER A 358 32.24 -19.53 1.24
CA SER A 358 31.65 -20.23 2.39
C SER A 358 30.15 -20.50 2.22
N ASP A 359 29.54 -21.16 3.19
CA ASP A 359 28.10 -21.48 3.22
C ASP A 359 27.22 -20.26 2.86
N ALA A 360 26.25 -20.43 1.95
CA ALA A 360 25.36 -19.35 1.53
C ALA A 360 24.03 -19.86 0.96
N GLY A 361 22.90 -19.40 1.52
CA GLY A 361 21.58 -19.58 0.91
C GLY A 361 21.35 -18.59 -0.22
N LEU A 362 21.04 -19.08 -1.43
CA LEU A 362 20.74 -18.21 -2.58
C LEU A 362 19.24 -17.90 -2.68
N VAL A 363 18.42 -18.96 -2.66
CA VAL A 363 16.96 -18.91 -2.63
C VAL A 363 16.50 -19.96 -1.65
N SER A 364 15.68 -19.55 -0.68
CA SER A 364 15.07 -20.42 0.32
C SER A 364 13.57 -20.16 0.37
N TYR A 365 12.80 -21.22 0.59
CA TYR A 365 11.35 -21.20 0.68
C TYR A 365 10.91 -22.14 1.81
N ALA A 366 10.09 -21.60 2.72
CA ALA A 366 9.57 -22.31 3.88
C ALA A 366 8.07 -22.04 4.07
N VAL A 367 7.37 -23.03 4.65
CA VAL A 367 5.96 -22.94 5.08
C VAL A 367 5.89 -23.09 6.59
N THR A 368 4.80 -22.67 7.23
CA THR A 368 4.68 -22.57 8.70
C THR A 368 5.04 -23.86 9.44
N GLN A 369 4.81 -25.02 8.80
CA GLN A 369 5.05 -26.34 9.38
C GLN A 369 6.41 -26.96 9.00
N HIS A 370 7.08 -26.45 7.95
CA HIS A 370 8.25 -27.10 7.36
C HIS A 370 9.26 -26.10 6.76
N ASN A 371 10.53 -26.32 7.10
CA ASN A 371 11.66 -25.58 6.56
C ASN A 371 12.23 -26.30 5.33
N ASN A 372 12.99 -25.60 4.49
CA ASN A 372 13.66 -26.19 3.32
C ASN A 372 12.71 -26.95 2.39
N GLU A 373 11.51 -26.41 2.18
CA GLU A 373 10.57 -26.89 1.16
C GLU A 373 11.22 -26.78 -0.22
N LEU A 374 11.93 -25.67 -0.47
CA LEU A 374 12.89 -25.50 -1.56
C LEU A 374 14.07 -24.66 -1.07
N LEU A 375 15.30 -25.15 -1.24
CA LEU A 375 16.51 -24.39 -0.93
C LEU A 375 17.59 -24.67 -1.98
N VAL A 376 18.16 -23.60 -2.55
CA VAL A 376 19.41 -23.64 -3.33
C VAL A 376 20.52 -23.04 -2.47
N PHE A 377 21.49 -23.88 -2.13
CA PHE A 377 22.51 -23.58 -1.13
C PHE A 377 23.91 -23.82 -1.68
N ASN A 378 24.84 -22.89 -1.44
CA ASN A 378 26.26 -23.11 -1.62
C ASN A 378 26.85 -23.64 -0.32
N LYS A 379 27.53 -24.78 -0.35
CA LYS A 379 28.26 -25.32 0.80
C LYS A 379 29.76 -25.11 0.60
N GLY A 380 30.37 -24.36 1.50
CA GLY A 380 31.80 -24.05 1.46
C GLY A 380 32.67 -25.19 2.01
N GLY A 381 33.80 -25.48 1.34
CA GLY A 381 34.75 -26.50 1.78
C GLY A 381 36.18 -26.27 1.27
N ILE A 382 37.17 -26.68 2.08
CA ILE A 382 38.60 -26.64 1.73
C ILE A 382 39.00 -27.99 1.13
N GLY A 383 39.48 -28.01 -0.11
CA GLY A 383 40.09 -29.19 -0.75
C GLY A 383 41.59 -28.97 -0.99
N PHE A 384 42.40 -30.01 -0.83
CA PHE A 384 43.83 -30.00 -1.17
C PHE A 384 44.08 -30.85 -2.42
N ARG A 385 44.87 -30.36 -3.38
CA ARG A 385 45.47 -31.18 -4.46
C ARG A 385 46.99 -31.17 -4.30
N LEU A 386 47.58 -32.36 -4.09
CA LEU A 386 49.02 -32.58 -4.09
C LEU A 386 49.43 -33.18 -5.44
N TYR A 387 50.47 -32.62 -6.06
CA TYR A 387 51.09 -33.17 -7.28
C TYR A 387 52.49 -33.69 -6.93
N TRP A 388 52.79 -34.96 -7.22
CA TRP A 388 54.15 -35.49 -7.23
C TRP A 388 54.34 -36.51 -8.37
N SER A 389 55.54 -36.59 -8.96
CA SER A 389 55.87 -37.65 -9.92
C SER A 389 56.42 -38.89 -9.21
N VAL A 390 55.83 -40.05 -9.43
CA VAL A 390 56.24 -41.32 -8.83
C VAL A 390 57.49 -41.87 -9.53
N GLY A 391 58.53 -42.17 -8.74
CA GLY A 391 59.41 -43.30 -8.98
C GLY A 391 59.11 -44.34 -7.89
N ASP A 392 58.57 -45.48 -8.32
CA ASP A 392 58.29 -46.75 -7.64
C ASP A 392 57.39 -46.83 -6.37
N THR A 393 56.28 -47.57 -6.56
CA THR A 393 55.30 -48.17 -5.62
C THR A 393 54.10 -47.32 -5.14
N ASP A 394 52.92 -47.95 -5.25
CA ASP A 394 51.56 -47.41 -5.22
C ASP A 394 51.13 -46.70 -3.94
N PHE A 395 50.38 -45.60 -4.11
CA PHE A 395 49.23 -45.24 -3.28
C PHE A 395 48.22 -44.43 -4.10
N SER A 396 46.97 -44.90 -4.19
CA SER A 396 45.87 -44.22 -4.90
C SER A 396 45.01 -43.38 -3.94
N PHE A 397 44.65 -42.16 -4.35
CA PHE A 397 43.35 -41.55 -4.04
C PHE A 397 42.85 -40.86 -5.31
N SER A 398 41.69 -41.31 -5.83
CA SER A 398 41.06 -40.73 -7.02
C SER A 398 39.88 -39.85 -6.63
N SER A 399 39.65 -38.76 -7.36
CA SER A 399 38.57 -38.78 -8.36
C SER A 399 38.73 -37.61 -9.35
N HIS A 400 38.46 -37.91 -10.63
CA HIS A 400 38.35 -37.02 -11.79
C HIS A 400 39.62 -36.81 -12.63
N HIS A 401 39.66 -37.54 -13.75
CA HIS A 401 40.63 -37.46 -14.85
C HIS A 401 40.32 -36.25 -15.76
N ILE A 402 41.29 -35.36 -15.97
CA ILE A 402 41.33 -34.38 -17.07
C ILE A 402 42.77 -34.41 -17.61
N PRO A 403 43.02 -34.59 -18.93
CA PRO A 403 44.37 -34.59 -19.47
C PRO A 403 44.83 -33.15 -19.79
N MET A 404 45.99 -32.72 -19.25
CA MET A 404 46.69 -31.48 -19.66
C MET A 404 48.23 -31.61 -19.57
N SER A 405 48.91 -30.69 -20.26
CA SER A 405 50.31 -30.69 -20.71
C SER A 405 51.39 -30.64 -19.63
N SER A 406 52.62 -31.02 -20.00
CA SER A 406 53.72 -31.49 -19.17
C SER A 406 54.44 -30.54 -18.19
N ASP A 407 54.00 -29.29 -17.99
CA ASP A 407 54.94 -28.24 -17.51
C ASP A 407 54.59 -27.52 -16.19
N GLU A 408 53.60 -27.95 -15.39
CA GLU A 408 53.26 -27.26 -14.12
C GLU A 408 53.67 -28.05 -12.85
N LYS A 409 54.43 -27.42 -11.95
CA LYS A 409 54.81 -27.94 -10.62
C LYS A 409 54.39 -26.94 -9.53
N GLY A 410 53.53 -27.34 -8.58
CA GLY A 410 53.15 -26.54 -7.41
C GLY A 410 52.05 -27.17 -6.54
N VAL A 411 51.96 -26.79 -5.26
CA VAL A 411 50.82 -27.07 -4.38
C VAL A 411 49.81 -25.93 -4.53
N HIS A 412 48.63 -26.22 -5.07
CA HIS A 412 47.55 -25.25 -5.21
C HIS A 412 46.44 -25.57 -4.19
N VAL A 413 46.14 -24.59 -3.33
CA VAL A 413 44.91 -24.60 -2.53
C VAL A 413 43.78 -24.11 -3.43
N ILE A 414 42.78 -24.94 -3.69
CA ILE A 414 41.58 -24.57 -4.43
C ILE A 414 40.41 -24.77 -3.47
N GLU A 415 39.70 -23.69 -3.13
CA GLU A 415 38.43 -23.80 -2.41
C GLU A 415 37.40 -24.48 -3.33
N ILE A 416 36.78 -25.56 -2.83
CA ILE A 416 35.78 -26.32 -3.60
C ILE A 416 34.41 -25.90 -3.08
N CYS A 417 33.74 -25.03 -3.82
CA CYS A 417 32.34 -24.67 -3.56
C CYS A 417 31.43 -25.74 -4.15
N VAL A 418 30.47 -26.23 -3.36
CA VAL A 418 29.55 -27.29 -3.79
C VAL A 418 28.11 -26.80 -3.71
N PHE A 419 27.42 -26.75 -4.84
CA PHE A 419 26.00 -26.39 -4.86
C PHE A 419 25.14 -27.58 -4.43
N GLN A 420 24.15 -27.32 -3.60
CA GLN A 420 23.17 -28.27 -3.14
C GLN A 420 21.76 -27.78 -3.47
N LEU A 421 20.91 -28.72 -3.89
CA LEU A 421 19.48 -28.50 -4.02
C LEU A 421 18.79 -29.30 -2.93
N PHE A 422 17.93 -28.64 -2.16
CA PHE A 422 17.01 -29.26 -1.22
C PHE A 422 15.59 -29.13 -1.73
N VAL A 423 14.83 -30.23 -1.66
CA VAL A 423 13.39 -30.28 -1.90
C VAL A 423 12.76 -31.06 -0.75
N GLN A 424 11.80 -30.45 -0.06
CA GLN A 424 11.19 -31.00 1.17
C GLN A 424 12.25 -31.58 2.13
N GLY A 425 13.33 -30.85 2.39
CA GLY A 425 14.42 -31.25 3.29
C GLY A 425 15.32 -32.42 2.84
N ALA A 426 15.08 -33.08 1.69
CA ALA A 426 16.07 -34.00 1.12
C ALA A 426 16.91 -33.29 0.07
N ASN A 427 18.17 -33.69 -0.08
CA ASN A 427 19.13 -32.96 -0.90
C ASN A 427 19.94 -33.81 -1.88
N VAL A 428 20.45 -33.14 -2.90
CA VAL A 428 21.42 -33.68 -3.86
C VAL A 428 22.60 -32.72 -4.01
N ASN A 429 23.77 -33.29 -4.29
CA ASN A 429 24.96 -32.54 -4.62
C ASN A 429 24.98 -32.27 -6.13
N MET A 430 24.87 -30.99 -6.50
CA MET A 430 24.88 -30.54 -7.89
C MET A 430 26.29 -30.37 -8.47
N GLY A 431 27.32 -30.44 -7.63
CA GLY A 431 28.73 -30.30 -7.99
C GLY A 431 29.23 -28.86 -7.87
N GLY A 432 30.51 -28.66 -8.21
CA GLY A 432 31.10 -27.33 -8.30
C GLY A 432 30.72 -26.65 -9.61
N LEU A 433 30.17 -25.43 -9.51
CA LEU A 433 29.85 -24.60 -10.66
C LEU A 433 30.92 -23.50 -10.83
N PRO A 434 31.36 -23.20 -12.06
CA PRO A 434 32.37 -22.17 -12.32
C PRO A 434 31.75 -20.77 -12.29
N VAL A 435 31.21 -20.37 -11.14
CA VAL A 435 30.40 -19.13 -11.00
C VAL A 435 30.90 -18.18 -9.89
N TRP A 436 32.05 -18.52 -9.28
CA TRP A 436 32.66 -17.80 -8.16
C TRP A 436 33.93 -17.04 -8.58
N ASP A 437 33.94 -16.45 -9.78
CA ASP A 437 35.10 -15.76 -10.36
C ASP A 437 34.95 -14.22 -10.39
N GLY A 438 33.88 -13.71 -9.79
CA GLY A 438 33.55 -12.28 -9.82
C GLY A 438 32.80 -11.82 -11.08
N ALA A 439 32.64 -12.69 -12.08
CA ALA A 439 31.83 -12.45 -13.26
C ALA A 439 30.34 -12.74 -13.00
N ARG A 440 29.52 -12.42 -14.00
CA ARG A 440 28.07 -12.66 -13.99
C ARG A 440 27.78 -14.01 -14.62
N HIS A 441 26.96 -14.80 -13.94
CA HIS A 441 26.59 -16.14 -14.38
C HIS A 441 25.08 -16.38 -14.29
N ALA A 442 24.57 -17.19 -15.21
CA ALA A 442 23.20 -17.69 -15.17
C ALA A 442 23.18 -19.14 -14.66
N VAL A 443 22.53 -19.39 -13.54
CA VAL A 443 22.41 -20.73 -12.92
C VAL A 443 20.95 -21.15 -12.92
N CYS A 444 20.65 -22.30 -13.54
CA CYS A 444 19.30 -22.87 -13.51
C CYS A 444 19.29 -24.26 -12.90
N VAL A 445 18.29 -24.52 -12.07
CA VAL A 445 18.07 -25.79 -11.40
C VAL A 445 16.66 -26.28 -11.69
N THR A 446 16.53 -27.55 -12.07
CA THR A 446 15.23 -28.17 -12.34
C THR A 446 14.97 -29.32 -11.38
N TRP A 447 13.70 -29.58 -11.08
CA TRP A 447 13.28 -30.80 -10.37
C TRP A 447 11.90 -31.28 -10.83
N ARG A 448 11.67 -32.60 -10.80
CA ARG A 448 10.39 -33.23 -11.13
C ARG A 448 10.04 -34.34 -10.14
N SER A 449 8.83 -34.30 -9.60
CA SER A 449 8.33 -35.26 -8.61
C SER A 449 8.15 -36.69 -9.15
N SER A 450 7.77 -36.85 -10.43
CA SER A 450 7.41 -38.17 -10.98
C SER A 450 8.53 -39.21 -10.93
N ASP A 451 9.78 -38.78 -11.08
CA ASP A 451 10.99 -39.62 -11.14
C ASP A 451 12.13 -39.08 -10.25
N GLY A 452 11.91 -37.94 -9.59
CA GLY A 452 12.92 -37.22 -8.82
C GLY A 452 14.07 -36.69 -9.68
N ALA A 453 13.86 -36.55 -10.99
CA ALA A 453 14.88 -36.05 -11.92
C ALA A 453 15.20 -34.59 -11.60
N TRP A 454 16.51 -34.28 -11.56
CA TRP A 454 17.02 -32.94 -11.36
C TRP A 454 18.18 -32.66 -12.30
N GLN A 455 18.35 -31.39 -12.68
CA GLN A 455 19.40 -30.94 -13.58
C GLN A 455 19.89 -29.57 -13.13
N VAL A 456 21.17 -29.28 -13.34
CA VAL A 456 21.75 -27.95 -13.12
C VAL A 456 22.48 -27.48 -14.37
N TYR A 457 22.24 -26.22 -14.71
CA TYR A 457 22.85 -25.52 -15.82
C TYR A 457 23.62 -24.32 -15.28
N ALA A 458 24.80 -24.06 -15.84
CA ALA A 458 25.55 -22.83 -15.61
C ALA A 458 25.99 -22.27 -16.96
N ASP A 459 25.54 -21.06 -17.26
CA ASP A 459 25.74 -20.32 -18.51
C ASP A 459 25.26 -21.11 -19.74
N GLY A 460 24.02 -21.61 -19.65
CA GLY A 460 23.36 -22.40 -20.70
C GLY A 460 23.88 -23.83 -20.87
N ALA A 461 25.05 -24.16 -20.33
CA ALA A 461 25.60 -25.50 -20.37
C ALA A 461 25.11 -26.35 -19.19
N ARG A 462 24.56 -27.54 -19.48
CA ARG A 462 24.21 -28.52 -18.43
C ARG A 462 25.49 -29.01 -17.75
N ARG A 463 25.62 -28.76 -16.45
CA ARG A 463 26.80 -29.13 -15.66
C ARG A 463 26.65 -30.47 -14.97
N ASN A 464 25.45 -30.76 -14.47
CA ASN A 464 25.17 -32.01 -13.77
C ASN A 464 23.68 -32.37 -13.85
N SER A 465 23.36 -33.62 -13.55
CA SER A 465 21.99 -34.14 -13.49
C SER A 465 21.93 -35.44 -12.71
N GLY A 466 20.77 -35.75 -12.15
CA GLY A 466 20.50 -37.01 -11.48
C GLY A 466 19.00 -37.31 -11.40
N SER A 467 18.65 -38.35 -10.67
CA SER A 467 17.27 -38.77 -10.42
C SER A 467 17.09 -39.28 -8.99
N GLY A 468 15.85 -39.55 -8.57
CA GLY A 468 15.53 -40.10 -7.25
C GLY A 468 15.41 -39.07 -6.11
N LEU A 469 15.54 -37.77 -6.36
CA LEU A 469 15.30 -36.75 -5.34
C LEU A 469 13.79 -36.60 -5.08
N ARG A 470 13.31 -36.97 -3.89
CA ARG A 470 11.89 -36.85 -3.46
C ARG A 470 10.86 -37.30 -4.51
N VAL A 471 11.00 -38.54 -5.00
CA VAL A 471 9.99 -39.13 -5.90
C VAL A 471 8.61 -39.13 -5.21
N GLY A 472 7.60 -38.54 -5.87
CA GLY A 472 6.24 -38.38 -5.32
C GLY A 472 6.06 -37.21 -4.34
N GLY A 473 7.11 -36.43 -4.06
CA GLY A 473 7.05 -35.23 -3.20
C GLY A 473 6.38 -34.03 -3.87
N ARG A 474 6.13 -32.96 -3.11
CA ARG A 474 5.58 -31.69 -3.63
C ARG A 474 6.04 -30.49 -2.81
N VAL A 475 6.45 -29.39 -3.43
CA VAL A 475 6.78 -28.16 -2.70
C VAL A 475 5.46 -27.48 -2.34
N ARG A 476 5.17 -27.31 -1.05
CA ARG A 476 3.83 -26.89 -0.58
C ARG A 476 3.52 -25.42 -0.83
N SER A 477 2.26 -25.08 -1.10
CA SER A 477 1.75 -23.71 -1.20
C SER A 477 1.73 -22.95 0.14
N GLY A 478 1.59 -21.63 0.09
CA GLY A 478 1.35 -20.78 1.29
C GLY A 478 2.59 -20.35 2.07
N GLY A 479 3.80 -20.57 1.54
CA GLY A 479 5.07 -20.20 2.17
C GLY A 479 5.61 -18.84 1.74
N THR A 480 6.79 -18.49 2.25
CA THR A 480 7.52 -17.26 1.91
C THR A 480 8.85 -17.60 1.25
N PHE A 481 9.22 -16.83 0.21
CA PHE A 481 10.55 -16.88 -0.41
C PHE A 481 11.48 -15.82 0.21
N ILE A 482 12.68 -16.24 0.57
CA ILE A 482 13.79 -15.35 0.94
C ILE A 482 15.00 -15.61 0.04
N LEU A 483 15.68 -14.52 -0.29
CA LEU A 483 16.93 -14.51 -1.03
C LEU A 483 18.07 -14.16 -0.10
N ALA A 484 19.26 -14.66 -0.45
CA ALA A 484 20.52 -14.40 0.22
C ALA A 484 20.64 -14.91 1.67
N GLN A 485 19.68 -15.72 2.13
CA GLN A 485 19.70 -16.41 3.43
C GLN A 485 19.07 -17.80 3.32
N ASP A 486 19.43 -18.68 4.25
CA ASP A 486 18.70 -19.92 4.51
C ASP A 486 17.63 -19.67 5.59
N GLN A 487 16.39 -20.05 5.30
CA GLN A 487 15.28 -19.90 6.22
C GLN A 487 15.08 -21.16 7.05
N ASP A 488 15.65 -21.21 8.25
CA ASP A 488 15.32 -22.27 9.20
C ASP A 488 13.91 -22.13 9.77
N THR A 489 13.20 -21.01 9.57
CA THR A 489 11.77 -20.84 9.88
C THR A 489 11.16 -19.84 8.90
N VAL A 490 9.83 -19.83 8.73
CA VAL A 490 9.18 -18.85 7.83
C VAL A 490 9.56 -17.43 8.22
N GLY A 491 10.20 -16.73 7.30
CA GLY A 491 10.68 -15.35 7.51
C GLY A 491 11.89 -15.20 8.44
N GLY A 492 12.52 -16.29 8.92
CA GLY A 492 13.58 -16.21 9.92
C GLY A 492 14.53 -17.40 9.96
N GLY A 493 15.31 -17.52 11.04
CA GLY A 493 16.33 -18.56 11.19
C GLY A 493 17.71 -18.22 10.61
N PHE A 494 17.97 -16.95 10.31
CA PHE A 494 19.16 -16.52 9.57
C PHE A 494 20.46 -16.63 10.37
N ALA A 495 21.51 -17.09 9.70
CA ALA A 495 22.87 -17.10 10.24
C ALA A 495 23.82 -16.28 9.36
N ALA A 496 24.64 -15.41 9.97
CA ALA A 496 25.53 -14.51 9.23
C ALA A 496 26.54 -15.27 8.34
N ASN A 497 26.94 -16.48 8.74
CA ASN A 497 27.82 -17.36 7.97
C ASN A 497 27.12 -18.12 6.83
N GLN A 498 25.79 -18.02 6.72
CA GLN A 498 24.97 -18.56 5.62
C GLN A 498 24.41 -17.44 4.71
N ALA A 499 24.80 -16.19 4.94
CA ALA A 499 24.38 -15.07 4.12
C ALA A 499 25.12 -15.05 2.79
N PHE A 500 24.42 -14.80 1.69
CA PHE A 500 25.03 -14.51 0.39
C PHE A 500 25.52 -13.05 0.33
N SER A 501 26.68 -12.84 -0.32
CA SER A 501 27.23 -11.52 -0.62
C SER A 501 27.50 -11.42 -2.12
N GLY A 502 26.97 -10.40 -2.76
CA GLY A 502 26.96 -10.29 -4.22
C GLY A 502 25.70 -9.64 -4.76
N GLU A 503 25.39 -9.88 -6.03
CA GLU A 503 24.27 -9.28 -6.74
C GLU A 503 23.38 -10.36 -7.35
N LEU A 504 22.06 -10.20 -7.22
CA LEU A 504 21.05 -10.94 -7.96
C LEU A 504 20.33 -9.98 -8.90
N SER A 505 20.25 -10.31 -10.18
CA SER A 505 19.65 -9.45 -11.22
C SER A 505 18.54 -10.10 -12.03
N GLN A 506 18.33 -11.40 -11.84
CA GLN A 506 17.15 -12.17 -12.25
C GLN A 506 16.97 -13.32 -11.26
N VAL A 507 15.76 -13.54 -10.75
CA VAL A 507 15.35 -14.78 -10.06
C VAL A 507 13.96 -15.15 -10.60
N ASN A 508 13.91 -16.14 -11.48
CA ASN A 508 12.68 -16.57 -12.14
C ASN A 508 12.37 -18.03 -11.81
N LEU A 509 11.10 -18.32 -11.55
CA LEU A 509 10.61 -19.66 -11.20
C LEU A 509 9.44 -20.05 -12.11
N TRP A 510 9.51 -21.26 -12.66
CA TRP A 510 8.42 -21.90 -13.40
C TRP A 510 7.92 -23.14 -12.65
N ASP A 511 6.63 -23.43 -12.75
CA ASP A 511 5.98 -24.64 -12.20
C ASP A 511 6.18 -25.90 -13.07
N ARG A 512 7.09 -25.81 -14.04
CA ARG A 512 7.44 -26.87 -14.98
C ARG A 512 8.95 -26.96 -15.21
N VAL A 513 9.39 -28.11 -15.68
CA VAL A 513 10.78 -28.29 -16.16
C VAL A 513 10.92 -27.67 -17.55
N LEU A 514 11.80 -26.68 -17.70
CA LEU A 514 12.19 -26.12 -18.99
C LEU A 514 13.09 -27.10 -19.74
N THR A 515 12.97 -27.14 -21.06
CA THR A 515 13.88 -27.88 -21.95
C THR A 515 15.25 -27.18 -22.01
N ALA A 516 16.30 -27.92 -22.39
CA ALA A 516 17.64 -27.32 -22.57
C ALA A 516 17.66 -26.17 -23.59
N ALA A 517 16.76 -26.19 -24.58
CA ALA A 517 16.59 -25.08 -25.52
C ALA A 517 15.90 -23.86 -24.90
N GLU A 518 14.91 -24.07 -24.03
CA GLU A 518 14.24 -22.99 -23.27
C GLU A 518 15.13 -22.41 -22.17
N VAL A 519 16.07 -23.18 -21.62
CA VAL A 519 17.11 -22.65 -20.74
C VAL A 519 18.07 -21.73 -21.52
N GLY A 520 18.24 -21.96 -22.84
CA GLY A 520 19.03 -21.13 -23.73
C GLY A 520 20.54 -21.38 -23.65
N SER A 521 21.25 -21.06 -24.74
CA SER A 521 22.73 -21.17 -24.83
C SER A 521 23.44 -19.82 -24.71
N ASP A 522 22.70 -18.71 -24.63
CA ASP A 522 23.20 -17.35 -24.63
C ASP A 522 22.68 -16.59 -23.41
N TRP A 523 23.61 -16.06 -22.62
CA TRP A 523 23.38 -15.30 -21.39
C TRP A 523 22.48 -14.07 -21.60
N SER A 524 22.43 -13.50 -22.81
CA SER A 524 21.63 -12.32 -23.15
C SER A 524 20.12 -12.62 -23.30
N ALA A 525 19.75 -13.89 -23.53
CA ALA A 525 18.35 -14.32 -23.61
C ALA A 525 17.64 -14.31 -22.25
N PHE A 526 18.40 -14.45 -21.15
CA PHE A 526 17.87 -14.49 -19.78
C PHE A 526 17.16 -13.21 -19.34
N CYS A 527 17.48 -12.08 -19.99
CA CYS A 527 16.82 -10.80 -19.76
C CYS A 527 15.34 -10.78 -20.24
N ASN A 528 14.93 -11.77 -21.03
CA ASN A 528 13.55 -11.91 -21.51
C ASN A 528 12.87 -13.16 -20.93
N HIS A 529 13.50 -13.84 -19.96
CA HIS A 529 12.91 -14.99 -19.31
C HIS A 529 11.99 -14.53 -18.18
N HIS A 530 10.72 -14.91 -18.28
CA HIS A 530 9.69 -14.59 -17.29
C HIS A 530 9.14 -15.88 -16.70
N GLY A 531 9.33 -16.07 -15.40
CA GLY A 531 8.73 -17.18 -14.67
C GLY A 531 7.24 -16.98 -14.51
N ASN A 532 6.44 -18.05 -14.61
CA ASN A 532 5.01 -17.98 -14.32
C ASN A 532 4.70 -18.07 -12.82
N VAL A 533 5.68 -18.47 -12.00
CA VAL A 533 5.58 -18.49 -10.54
C VAL A 533 6.28 -17.29 -9.93
N ILE A 534 7.57 -17.09 -10.25
CA ILE A 534 8.29 -15.85 -9.91
C ILE A 534 8.75 -15.22 -11.21
N ASP A 535 8.27 -14.01 -11.49
CA ASP A 535 8.79 -13.14 -12.54
C ASP A 535 9.59 -12.01 -11.88
N TRP A 536 10.91 -12.04 -11.99
CA TRP A 536 11.80 -11.06 -11.35
C TRP A 536 11.52 -9.63 -11.81
N ALA A 537 11.12 -9.45 -13.06
CA ALA A 537 10.87 -8.12 -13.61
C ALA A 537 9.70 -7.43 -12.90
N THR A 538 8.71 -8.20 -12.44
CA THR A 538 7.51 -7.70 -11.76
C THR A 538 7.46 -8.05 -10.27
N ALA A 539 8.44 -8.80 -9.75
CA ALA A 539 8.45 -9.21 -8.36
C ALA A 539 8.53 -8.00 -7.42
N ASN A 540 7.73 -8.05 -6.36
CA ASN A 540 7.85 -7.16 -5.21
C ASN A 540 9.02 -7.66 -4.34
N ILE A 541 10.11 -6.90 -4.28
CA ILE A 541 11.34 -7.28 -3.57
C ILE A 541 11.49 -6.33 -2.37
N GLN A 542 11.27 -6.86 -1.17
CA GLN A 542 11.49 -6.15 0.09
C GLN A 542 12.89 -6.46 0.61
N VAL A 543 13.80 -5.49 0.55
CA VAL A 543 15.16 -5.64 1.07
C VAL A 543 15.22 -5.30 2.57
N SER A 544 16.06 -6.02 3.31
CA SER A 544 16.32 -5.80 4.73
C SER A 544 17.81 -5.50 4.97
N GLY A 545 18.09 -4.77 6.05
CA GLY A 545 19.45 -4.44 6.47
C GLY A 545 20.10 -3.40 5.56
N GLN A 546 21.27 -3.73 5.01
CA GLN A 546 22.03 -2.90 4.07
C GLN A 546 21.89 -3.37 2.61
N ALA A 547 21.00 -4.35 2.34
CA ALA A 547 20.70 -4.74 0.97
C ALA A 547 20.03 -3.58 0.22
N THR A 548 20.35 -3.43 -1.06
CA THR A 548 19.86 -2.33 -1.91
C THR A 548 19.31 -2.89 -3.22
N THR A 549 18.31 -2.23 -3.79
CA THR A 549 17.78 -2.57 -5.11
C THR A 549 17.92 -1.38 -6.05
N ASP A 550 18.56 -1.63 -7.20
CA ASP A 550 18.82 -0.65 -8.25
C ASP A 550 18.19 -1.09 -9.58
N GLN A 551 18.02 -0.13 -10.50
CA GLN A 551 17.71 -0.47 -11.90
C GLN A 551 18.90 -1.18 -12.56
N TYR A 552 18.59 -2.18 -13.37
CA TYR A 552 19.57 -2.99 -14.08
C TYR A 552 19.32 -2.93 -15.58
N SER A 553 20.25 -2.35 -16.33
CA SER A 553 20.24 -2.47 -17.79
C SER A 553 20.88 -3.81 -18.17
N CYS A 554 20.02 -4.78 -18.45
CA CYS A 554 20.43 -5.98 -19.16
C CYS A 554 20.98 -5.56 -20.53
N GLN A 555 22.29 -5.77 -20.77
CA GLN A 555 22.89 -5.49 -22.07
C GLN A 555 22.39 -6.54 -23.06
N VAL A 556 21.24 -6.29 -23.69
CA VAL A 556 20.72 -7.13 -24.77
C VAL A 556 21.59 -6.89 -25.99
N THR A 557 22.61 -7.71 -26.19
CA THR A 557 23.24 -7.80 -27.52
C THR A 557 22.26 -8.53 -28.44
N SER A 558 21.37 -7.78 -29.09
CA SER A 558 20.57 -8.33 -30.19
C SER A 558 21.52 -8.90 -31.27
N PRO A 559 21.22 -10.07 -31.85
CA PRO A 559 22.06 -10.60 -32.93
C PRO A 559 22.11 -9.58 -34.08
N PRO A 560 23.30 -9.28 -34.64
CA PRO A 560 23.42 -8.37 -35.78
C PRO A 560 22.64 -8.91 -36.98
N GLY A 561 21.73 -8.12 -37.56
CA GLY A 561 21.18 -8.37 -38.91
C GLY A 561 19.70 -8.76 -39.04
N SER A 562 18.86 -8.71 -37.99
CA SER A 562 17.42 -8.93 -38.13
C SER A 562 16.68 -7.65 -38.56
N GLY A 563 16.74 -7.31 -39.84
CA GLY A 563 15.99 -6.18 -40.42
C GLY A 563 16.11 -6.06 -41.93
N VAL A 564 15.32 -5.18 -42.54
CA VAL A 564 15.47 -4.84 -43.97
C VAL A 564 16.68 -3.91 -44.13
N ASN A 565 17.66 -4.29 -44.96
CA ASN A 565 18.79 -3.42 -45.33
C ASN A 565 18.28 -2.21 -46.13
N LEU A 566 18.23 -1.03 -45.49
CA LEU A 566 17.77 0.23 -46.06
C LEU A 566 18.67 0.77 -47.16
N ALA A 567 19.96 0.38 -47.16
CA ALA A 567 20.95 0.85 -48.13
C ALA A 567 20.90 0.08 -49.45
N LEU A 568 20.29 -1.12 -49.47
CA LEU A 568 20.25 -2.00 -50.63
C LEU A 568 19.75 -1.27 -51.89
N SER A 569 20.57 -1.27 -52.95
CA SER A 569 20.29 -0.64 -54.26
C SER A 569 19.97 0.86 -54.21
N ARG A 570 20.38 1.56 -53.14
CA ARG A 570 20.18 3.00 -53.02
C ARG A 570 21.25 3.80 -53.76
N PRO A 571 20.97 5.07 -54.14
CA PRO A 571 21.98 5.94 -54.73
C PRO A 571 23.16 6.18 -53.78
N THR A 572 24.37 6.00 -54.28
CA THR A 572 25.62 6.19 -53.52
C THR A 572 26.52 7.23 -54.17
N ALA A 573 27.43 7.78 -53.37
CA ALA A 573 28.51 8.64 -53.86
C ALA A 573 29.76 8.39 -53.02
N GLN A 574 30.93 8.61 -53.61
CA GLN A 574 32.21 8.53 -52.91
C GLN A 574 33.12 9.67 -53.36
N SER A 575 34.14 10.00 -52.56
CA SER A 575 35.05 11.12 -52.78
C SER A 575 35.79 11.05 -54.13
N SER A 576 36.18 9.84 -54.55
CA SER A 576 36.80 9.57 -55.85
C SER A 576 36.67 8.09 -56.23
N THR A 577 36.90 7.70 -57.48
CA THR A 577 36.89 6.29 -57.90
C THR A 577 38.26 5.85 -58.39
N GLY A 578 38.85 4.88 -57.70
CA GLY A 578 40.09 4.20 -58.08
C GLY A 578 39.83 2.77 -58.54
N PHE A 579 40.71 2.21 -59.37
CA PHE A 579 40.71 0.78 -59.76
C PHE A 579 39.36 0.20 -60.23
N GLY A 580 38.46 1.03 -60.78
CA GLY A 580 37.11 0.62 -61.21
C GLY A 580 36.13 0.26 -60.09
N GLY A 581 36.46 0.55 -58.82
CA GLY A 581 35.62 0.28 -57.65
C GLY A 581 34.54 1.35 -57.43
N SER A 582 33.49 1.34 -58.26
CA SER A 582 32.38 2.30 -58.18
C SER A 582 31.60 2.21 -56.86
N ALA A 583 31.11 3.35 -56.35
CA ALA A 583 30.40 3.46 -55.07
C ALA A 583 29.19 2.52 -54.90
N GLY A 584 28.52 2.15 -56.00
CA GLY A 584 27.34 1.28 -55.98
C GLY A 584 27.61 -0.15 -55.52
N ARG A 585 28.86 -0.61 -55.56
CA ARG A 585 29.23 -1.97 -55.13
C ARG A 585 28.99 -2.21 -53.63
N ALA A 586 29.06 -1.16 -52.81
CA ALA A 586 28.82 -1.30 -51.37
C ALA A 586 27.34 -1.48 -51.00
N VAL A 587 26.41 -1.53 -51.96
CA VAL A 587 24.96 -1.68 -51.69
C VAL A 587 24.31 -2.65 -52.68
N ASP A 588 25.07 -3.58 -53.24
CA ASP A 588 24.60 -4.54 -54.25
C ASP A 588 24.26 -5.92 -53.67
N ALA A 589 24.36 -6.08 -52.34
CA ALA A 589 24.17 -7.31 -51.58
C ALA A 589 25.26 -8.37 -51.78
N ASN A 590 26.37 -8.03 -52.43
CA ASN A 590 27.53 -8.91 -52.51
C ASN A 590 28.48 -8.62 -51.34
N THR A 591 28.60 -9.56 -50.39
CA THR A 591 29.45 -9.40 -49.20
C THR A 591 30.85 -9.99 -49.36
N ASP A 592 31.26 -10.35 -50.58
CA ASP A 592 32.57 -10.96 -50.84
C ASP A 592 33.70 -9.95 -50.55
N GLY A 593 34.54 -10.29 -49.57
CA GLY A 593 35.69 -9.48 -49.19
C GLY A 593 36.83 -9.47 -50.22
N ASN A 594 36.74 -10.23 -51.31
CA ASN A 594 37.76 -10.25 -52.35
C ASN A 594 37.52 -9.16 -53.41
N PHE A 595 38.44 -8.20 -53.50
CA PHE A 595 38.35 -7.10 -54.46
C PHE A 595 38.23 -7.55 -55.92
N HIS A 596 38.93 -8.63 -56.30
CA HIS A 596 38.96 -9.14 -57.67
C HIS A 596 37.64 -9.80 -58.09
N SER A 597 36.78 -10.14 -57.14
CA SER A 597 35.40 -10.61 -57.39
C SER A 597 34.46 -9.47 -57.83
N GLY A 598 34.94 -8.23 -57.86
CA GLY A 598 34.14 -7.06 -58.26
C GLY A 598 33.16 -6.57 -57.20
N SER A 599 33.24 -7.09 -55.98
CA SER A 599 32.33 -6.77 -54.86
C SER A 599 32.65 -5.47 -54.12
N CYS A 600 33.88 -4.98 -54.21
CA CYS A 600 34.32 -3.87 -53.36
C CYS A 600 34.44 -2.53 -54.10
N THR A 601 34.06 -1.47 -53.39
CA THR A 601 34.32 -0.07 -53.74
C THR A 601 35.80 0.28 -53.52
N HIS A 602 36.27 1.34 -54.17
CA HIS A 602 37.65 1.82 -53.99
C HIS A 602 37.76 3.31 -54.34
N THR A 603 38.29 4.12 -53.42
CA THR A 603 38.67 5.52 -53.70
C THR A 603 40.11 5.63 -54.21
N ASN A 604 40.53 6.76 -54.76
CA ASN A 604 41.96 7.03 -54.89
C ASN A 604 42.61 7.15 -53.50
N GLN A 605 43.94 7.08 -53.44
CA GLN A 605 44.66 7.50 -52.24
C GLN A 605 44.56 9.02 -52.15
N GLU A 606 43.82 9.49 -51.15
CA GLU A 606 43.53 10.90 -50.93
C GLU A 606 43.32 11.16 -49.44
N ARG A 607 43.31 12.43 -49.03
CA ARG A 607 43.10 12.78 -47.62
C ARG A 607 41.61 12.73 -47.27
N ASN A 608 41.28 12.00 -46.21
CA ASN A 608 39.92 11.85 -45.67
C ASN A 608 38.90 11.34 -46.70
N PRO A 609 39.15 10.20 -47.38
CA PRO A 609 38.20 9.66 -48.34
C PRO A 609 36.88 9.30 -47.65
N TRP A 610 35.79 9.41 -48.39
CA TRP A 610 34.46 9.14 -47.87
C TRP A 610 33.59 8.44 -48.90
N TRP A 611 32.61 7.70 -48.37
CA TRP A 611 31.52 7.08 -49.12
C TRP A 611 30.20 7.41 -48.43
N ARG A 612 29.10 7.53 -49.17
CA ARG A 612 27.75 7.72 -48.61
C ARG A 612 26.68 7.02 -49.42
N VAL A 613 25.57 6.74 -48.75
CA VAL A 613 24.30 6.30 -49.35
C VAL A 613 23.18 7.28 -49.03
N ASP A 614 22.31 7.54 -50.01
CA ASP A 614 21.07 8.31 -49.86
C ASP A 614 19.88 7.35 -49.67
N LEU A 615 19.34 7.30 -48.46
CA LEU A 615 18.19 6.44 -48.13
C LEU A 615 16.86 6.95 -48.73
N GLY A 616 16.86 8.13 -49.37
CA GLY A 616 15.70 8.80 -49.94
C GLY A 616 14.94 9.67 -48.93
N THR A 617 14.71 9.17 -47.72
CA THR A 617 14.05 9.89 -46.62
C THR A 617 14.83 9.73 -45.32
N ALA A 618 14.64 10.65 -44.36
CA ALA A 618 15.27 10.54 -43.05
C ALA A 618 14.68 9.37 -42.24
N GLN A 619 15.52 8.41 -41.86
CA GLN A 619 15.16 7.22 -41.09
C GLN A 619 15.94 7.21 -39.76
N ALA A 620 15.38 6.58 -38.72
CA ALA A 620 16.11 6.32 -37.47
C ALA A 620 17.01 5.09 -37.69
N ILE A 621 18.33 5.27 -37.54
CA ILE A 621 19.31 4.23 -37.87
C ILE A 621 19.73 3.51 -36.59
N GLY A 622 19.49 2.20 -36.54
CA GLY A 622 19.89 1.34 -35.44
C GLY A 622 21.34 0.90 -35.64
N ASN A 623 21.59 0.07 -36.64
CA ASN A 623 22.91 -0.51 -36.88
C ASN A 623 23.40 -0.25 -38.31
N VAL A 624 24.70 -0.02 -38.47
CA VAL A 624 25.41 0.02 -39.76
C VAL A 624 26.46 -1.08 -39.77
N VAL A 625 26.35 -2.02 -40.70
CA VAL A 625 27.27 -3.14 -40.86
C VAL A 625 28.16 -2.90 -42.06
N VAL A 626 29.47 -2.90 -41.84
CA VAL A 626 30.49 -2.62 -42.87
C VAL A 626 31.31 -3.86 -43.14
N PHE A 627 31.24 -4.38 -44.37
CA PHE A 627 32.03 -5.52 -44.82
C PHE A 627 33.35 -5.03 -45.39
N ASN A 628 34.43 -5.52 -44.81
CA ASN A 628 35.80 -5.11 -45.15
C ASN A 628 36.41 -6.00 -46.24
N ARG A 629 37.43 -5.47 -46.91
CA ARG A 629 38.28 -6.21 -47.85
C ARG A 629 39.15 -7.24 -47.10
N LYS A 630 39.29 -8.44 -47.65
CA LYS A 630 39.97 -9.59 -47.03
C LYS A 630 41.15 -10.16 -47.82
N ASP A 631 41.18 -9.98 -49.15
CA ASP A 631 42.23 -10.56 -50.01
C ASP A 631 43.61 -9.91 -49.75
N CYS A 632 43.62 -8.67 -49.30
CA CYS A 632 44.75 -7.98 -48.70
C CYS A 632 44.23 -6.74 -47.99
N CYS A 633 45.10 -6.04 -47.27
CA CYS A 633 44.89 -4.61 -47.02
C CYS A 633 43.69 -4.29 -46.10
N SER A 634 43.21 -5.27 -45.32
CA SER A 634 42.11 -5.14 -44.35
C SER A 634 42.34 -4.01 -43.35
N ASP A 635 43.60 -3.78 -43.00
CA ASP A 635 44.01 -2.82 -41.97
C ASP A 635 43.80 -1.36 -42.40
N ARG A 636 43.54 -1.09 -43.69
CA ARG A 636 43.26 0.28 -44.18
C ARG A 636 41.98 0.87 -43.62
N LEU A 637 41.02 0.03 -43.23
CA LEU A 637 39.74 0.48 -42.66
C LEU A 637 39.86 0.84 -41.17
N ASN A 638 41.06 0.76 -40.57
CA ASN A 638 41.29 1.16 -39.19
C ASN A 638 40.81 2.60 -38.93
N ASN A 639 40.05 2.78 -37.84
CA ASN A 639 39.53 4.07 -37.39
C ASN A 639 38.55 4.77 -38.35
N PHE A 640 37.83 4.04 -39.20
CA PHE A 640 36.74 4.64 -39.99
C PHE A 640 35.66 5.25 -39.09
N GLN A 641 34.86 6.16 -39.61
CA GLN A 641 33.81 6.85 -38.87
C GLN A 641 32.49 6.70 -39.61
N VAL A 642 31.42 6.35 -38.89
CA VAL A 642 30.06 6.32 -39.44
C VAL A 642 29.33 7.58 -39.03
N HIS A 643 28.80 8.31 -40.00
CA HIS A 643 28.04 9.54 -39.81
C HIS A 643 26.62 9.39 -40.32
N VAL A 644 25.65 9.90 -39.56
CA VAL A 644 24.22 9.83 -39.89
C VAL A 644 23.60 11.22 -39.77
N GLY A 645 22.95 11.70 -40.84
CA GLY A 645 22.26 12.98 -40.79
C GLY A 645 21.58 13.36 -42.10
N ASN A 646 21.18 14.63 -42.24
CA ASN A 646 20.40 15.11 -43.37
C ASN A 646 21.23 15.90 -44.40
N SER A 647 22.52 16.07 -44.17
CA SER A 647 23.42 16.74 -45.11
C SER A 647 24.06 15.74 -46.09
N PRO A 648 24.15 16.05 -47.39
CA PRO A 648 24.90 15.21 -48.33
C PRO A 648 26.42 15.23 -48.08
N THR A 649 26.93 16.17 -47.29
CA THR A 649 28.33 16.25 -46.89
C THR A 649 28.58 15.39 -45.64
N VAL A 650 29.28 14.26 -45.78
CA VAL A 650 29.48 13.25 -44.72
C VAL A 650 29.98 13.87 -43.40
N ALA A 651 31.05 14.66 -43.45
CA ALA A 651 31.67 15.26 -42.27
C ALA A 651 30.81 16.31 -41.53
N SER A 652 29.72 16.79 -42.14
CA SER A 652 28.79 17.73 -41.49
C SER A 652 27.67 17.04 -40.70
N ASN A 653 27.55 15.71 -40.82
CA ASN A 653 26.59 14.93 -40.06
C ASN A 653 27.22 14.43 -38.75
N PRO A 654 26.44 14.27 -37.66
CA PRO A 654 26.90 13.65 -36.42
C PRO A 654 27.55 12.28 -36.65
N GLN A 655 28.66 12.02 -35.98
CA GLN A 655 29.28 10.70 -35.93
C GLN A 655 28.50 9.81 -34.96
N CYS A 656 28.06 8.63 -35.42
CA CYS A 656 27.39 7.65 -34.57
C CYS A 656 28.38 6.63 -33.97
N GLY A 657 29.49 6.31 -34.65
CA GLY A 657 30.53 5.39 -34.16
C GLY A 657 31.66 5.13 -35.17
N GLY A 658 32.39 4.01 -35.02
CA GLY A 658 33.36 3.50 -36.02
C GLY A 658 34.84 3.45 -35.62
N ASN A 659 35.26 4.08 -34.51
CA ASN A 659 36.67 4.24 -34.10
C ASN A 659 37.38 2.93 -33.63
N ASN A 660 37.02 1.77 -34.17
CA ASN A 660 37.52 0.47 -33.78
C ASN A 660 38.84 0.13 -34.51
N ALA A 661 39.74 -0.58 -33.81
CA ALA A 661 40.88 -1.24 -34.43
C ALA A 661 40.42 -2.53 -35.12
N VAL A 662 40.63 -2.62 -36.43
CA VAL A 662 40.45 -3.83 -37.24
C VAL A 662 41.68 -4.72 -37.00
N THR A 663 41.60 -5.65 -36.06
CA THR A 663 42.62 -6.69 -35.87
C THR A 663 42.44 -7.78 -36.91
N GLY A 664 43.45 -7.96 -37.77
CA GLY A 664 43.42 -8.92 -38.86
C GLY A 664 43.14 -10.34 -38.39
N GLY A 665 42.09 -10.97 -38.94
CA GLY A 665 42.02 -12.44 -39.00
C GLY A 665 40.67 -13.13 -38.82
N SER A 666 39.59 -12.51 -38.29
CA SER A 666 38.39 -13.35 -37.97
C SER A 666 36.99 -12.73 -38.06
N ARG A 667 36.80 -11.42 -38.31
CA ARG A 667 35.45 -10.86 -38.52
C ARG A 667 35.26 -10.30 -39.94
N PRO A 668 34.32 -10.84 -40.75
CA PRO A 668 33.99 -10.31 -42.09
C PRO A 668 33.43 -8.89 -42.10
N ASP A 669 32.75 -8.55 -41.03
CA ASP A 669 31.84 -7.44 -40.93
C ASP A 669 32.03 -6.70 -39.60
N ILE A 670 31.90 -5.38 -39.64
CA ILE A 670 32.04 -4.49 -38.51
C ILE A 670 30.69 -3.83 -38.30
N THR A 671 30.02 -4.17 -37.19
CA THR A 671 28.74 -3.55 -36.82
C THR A 671 28.98 -2.31 -35.96
N VAL A 672 28.40 -1.19 -36.36
CA VAL A 672 28.41 0.08 -35.64
C VAL A 672 26.98 0.39 -35.23
N ASP A 673 26.73 0.45 -33.92
CA ASP A 673 25.46 0.92 -33.37
C ASP A 673 25.40 2.45 -33.47
N CYS A 674 24.33 2.96 -34.08
CA CYS A 674 24.07 4.38 -34.24
C CYS A 674 23.00 4.92 -33.27
N GLY A 675 22.50 4.10 -32.33
CA GLY A 675 21.63 4.53 -31.23
C GLY A 675 20.32 5.19 -31.66
N GLY A 676 19.83 4.93 -32.88
CA GLY A 676 18.61 5.54 -33.41
C GLY A 676 18.79 6.92 -34.03
N LEU A 677 20.02 7.38 -34.28
CA LEU A 677 20.29 8.67 -34.94
C LEU A 677 19.49 8.79 -36.24
N ARG A 678 18.79 9.92 -36.41
CA ARG A 678 17.91 10.15 -37.56
C ARG A 678 18.65 10.85 -38.69
N GLY A 679 18.66 10.25 -39.87
CA GLY A 679 19.30 10.84 -41.05
C GLY A 679 18.81 10.24 -42.36
N ARG A 680 18.86 11.05 -43.42
CA ARG A 680 18.66 10.61 -44.81
C ARG A 680 19.94 10.02 -45.41
N TYR A 681 21.09 10.52 -44.99
CA TYR A 681 22.40 10.10 -45.46
C TYR A 681 23.13 9.33 -44.37
N VAL A 682 23.66 8.16 -44.73
CA VAL A 682 24.64 7.41 -43.94
C VAL A 682 25.96 7.47 -44.69
N GLY A 683 27.00 7.93 -44.03
CA GLY A 683 28.32 8.11 -44.62
C GLY A 683 29.42 7.42 -43.82
N ILE A 684 30.39 6.87 -44.53
CA ILE A 684 31.63 6.32 -43.97
C ILE A 684 32.76 7.27 -44.36
N LEU A 685 33.45 7.81 -43.35
CA LEU A 685 34.60 8.70 -43.49
C LEU A 685 35.83 7.98 -42.93
N LEU A 686 36.93 7.95 -43.67
CA LEU A 686 38.19 7.40 -43.17
C LEU A 686 39.16 8.55 -42.86
N PRO A 687 39.50 8.85 -41.60
CA PRO A 687 40.42 9.93 -41.23
C PRO A 687 41.89 9.58 -41.50
N SER A 688 42.23 9.30 -42.75
CA SER A 688 43.53 8.80 -43.21
C SER A 688 43.89 9.36 -44.60
N THR A 689 45.09 9.03 -45.08
CA THR A 689 45.51 9.19 -46.49
C THR A 689 45.44 7.88 -47.29
N GLU A 690 45.07 6.78 -46.63
CA GLU A 690 44.82 5.48 -47.27
C GLU A 690 43.56 5.51 -48.14
N ALA A 691 43.45 4.60 -49.10
CA ALA A 691 42.23 4.44 -49.89
C ALA A 691 41.11 3.77 -49.06
N LEU A 692 39.88 4.26 -49.17
CA LEU A 692 38.69 3.66 -48.58
C LEU A 692 38.17 2.53 -49.48
N THR A 693 38.08 1.32 -48.92
CA THR A 693 37.53 0.13 -49.58
C THR A 693 36.43 -0.49 -48.73
N LEU A 694 35.23 -0.59 -49.30
CA LEU A 694 34.05 -1.15 -48.65
C LEU A 694 33.45 -2.20 -49.58
N CYS A 695 33.28 -3.43 -49.10
CA CYS A 695 32.72 -4.52 -49.90
C CYS A 695 31.20 -4.60 -49.81
N GLU A 696 30.61 -4.24 -48.68
CA GLU A 696 29.17 -4.04 -48.52
C GLU A 696 28.95 -3.11 -47.32
N VAL A 697 27.89 -2.30 -47.36
CA VAL A 697 27.42 -1.47 -46.25
C VAL A 697 25.92 -1.68 -46.09
N GLN A 698 25.55 -2.35 -45.01
CA GLN A 698 24.16 -2.61 -44.68
C GLN A 698 23.69 -1.63 -43.61
N VAL A 699 22.53 -1.01 -43.82
CA VAL A 699 21.95 -0.04 -42.89
C VAL A 699 20.62 -0.56 -42.39
N TYR A 700 20.46 -0.71 -41.08
CA TYR A 700 19.25 -1.22 -40.48
C TYR A 700 18.54 -0.12 -39.69
N ALA A 701 17.22 -0.03 -39.86
CA ALA A 701 16.39 0.86 -39.05
C ALA A 701 16.54 0.48 -37.57
N ALA A 702 16.51 1.47 -36.69
CA ALA A 702 16.24 1.20 -35.29
C ALA A 702 14.85 0.54 -35.20
N PRO A 703 14.64 -0.42 -34.28
CA PRO A 703 13.30 -0.87 -33.95
C PRO A 703 12.43 0.38 -33.71
N PRO A 704 11.19 0.43 -34.23
CA PRO A 704 10.30 1.50 -33.84
C PRO A 704 10.28 1.53 -32.31
N PRO A 705 10.42 2.71 -31.67
CA PRO A 705 10.19 2.79 -30.24
C PRO A 705 8.85 2.12 -29.99
N PRO A 706 8.74 1.21 -29.01
CA PRO A 706 7.51 0.49 -28.78
C PRO A 706 6.36 1.48 -28.78
N GLN A 707 5.51 1.45 -29.81
CA GLN A 707 4.22 2.11 -29.73
C GLN A 707 3.35 1.21 -28.85
N VAL A 708 3.72 1.13 -27.58
CA VAL A 708 2.76 0.80 -26.55
C VAL A 708 1.81 1.99 -26.59
N PRO A 709 0.50 1.82 -26.86
CA PRO A 709 -0.45 2.89 -26.53
C PRO A 709 -0.10 3.30 -25.11
N ALA A 710 0.25 4.57 -24.86
CA ALA A 710 0.72 5.02 -23.56
C ALA A 710 -0.19 4.43 -22.49
N ARG A 711 0.27 3.38 -21.79
CA ARG A 711 -0.53 2.78 -20.74
C ARG A 711 -0.72 3.91 -19.74
N ALA A 712 -1.96 4.18 -19.37
CA ALA A 712 -2.26 5.26 -18.47
C ALA A 712 -1.48 5.04 -17.17
N ARG A 713 -0.56 5.96 -16.86
CA ARG A 713 0.31 5.88 -15.68
C ARG A 713 -0.42 6.37 -14.43
N GLY A 714 0.07 5.93 -13.27
CA GLY A 714 -0.41 6.34 -11.96
C GLY A 714 -1.87 6.00 -11.71
N LEU A 715 -2.30 4.81 -12.14
CA LEU A 715 -3.66 4.33 -11.92
C LEU A 715 -3.76 3.59 -10.58
N LEU A 716 -4.97 3.52 -10.04
CA LEU A 716 -5.37 2.54 -9.04
C LEU A 716 -5.87 1.27 -9.73
N LYS A 717 -5.65 0.12 -9.07
CA LYS A 717 -6.18 -1.19 -9.49
C LYS A 717 -7.69 -1.10 -9.57
N SER A 718 -8.25 -1.75 -10.58
CA SER A 718 -9.68 -1.87 -10.77
C SER A 718 -9.98 -3.20 -11.45
N ARG A 719 -11.25 -3.62 -11.40
CA ARG A 719 -11.71 -4.79 -12.17
C ARG A 719 -12.68 -4.37 -13.28
N PRO A 720 -12.63 -5.03 -14.44
CA PRO A 720 -13.65 -4.87 -15.47
C PRO A 720 -15.03 -5.20 -14.91
N ASN A 721 -16.06 -4.54 -15.44
CA ASN A 721 -17.43 -4.85 -15.05
C ASN A 721 -17.85 -6.22 -15.64
N PRO A 722 -18.16 -7.23 -14.80
CA PRO A 722 -18.21 -8.65 -15.21
C PRO A 722 -19.32 -9.02 -16.21
N ALA A 723 -20.30 -8.14 -16.47
CA ALA A 723 -21.39 -8.41 -17.41
C ALA A 723 -21.53 -7.38 -18.55
N ASP A 724 -20.71 -6.33 -18.58
CA ASP A 724 -20.71 -5.35 -19.66
C ASP A 724 -19.37 -4.60 -19.75
N ALA A 725 -18.57 -4.93 -20.75
CA ALA A 725 -17.27 -4.29 -20.98
C ALA A 725 -17.37 -2.79 -21.33
N ASN A 726 -18.56 -2.28 -21.65
CA ASN A 726 -18.79 -0.86 -21.93
C ASN A 726 -19.09 -0.04 -20.67
N LYS A 727 -19.38 -0.69 -19.55
CA LYS A 727 -19.59 -0.02 -18.27
C LYS A 727 -18.26 0.33 -17.59
N LYS A 728 -18.28 1.37 -16.75
CA LYS A 728 -17.12 1.80 -15.99
C LYS A 728 -16.63 0.73 -15.02
N GLU A 729 -15.33 0.79 -14.75
CA GLU A 729 -14.58 -0.10 -13.85
C GLU A 729 -15.18 -0.14 -12.43
N LEU A 730 -14.96 -1.26 -11.73
CA LEU A 730 -15.36 -1.46 -10.33
C LEU A 730 -14.11 -1.53 -9.45
N LEU A 731 -14.31 -1.39 -8.14
CA LEU A 731 -13.26 -1.59 -7.13
C LEU A 731 -12.58 -2.95 -7.30
N PRO A 732 -11.27 -3.07 -7.04
CA PRO A 732 -10.55 -4.34 -7.12
C PRO A 732 -11.14 -5.37 -6.14
N SER A 733 -10.95 -6.65 -6.42
CA SER A 733 -11.33 -7.72 -5.49
C SER A 733 -10.39 -7.72 -4.28
N ASN A 734 -10.93 -7.98 -3.10
CA ASN A 734 -10.10 -8.38 -1.97
C ASN A 734 -9.67 -9.85 -2.17
N THR A 735 -8.36 -10.11 -2.08
CA THR A 735 -7.76 -11.45 -2.24
C THR A 735 -7.19 -12.01 -0.94
N GLU A 736 -7.27 -11.26 0.16
CA GLU A 736 -6.98 -11.76 1.51
C GLU A 736 -8.24 -12.41 2.13
N GLU A 737 -8.07 -13.16 3.22
CA GLU A 737 -9.06 -13.97 3.97
C GLU A 737 -10.26 -13.18 4.56
N MET A 738 -10.80 -12.20 3.85
CA MET A 738 -12.08 -11.52 4.11
C MET A 738 -13.28 -12.28 3.50
N ASP A 739 -13.04 -13.44 2.89
CA ASP A 739 -14.06 -14.23 2.18
C ASP A 739 -15.18 -14.74 3.10
N PHE A 740 -14.95 -14.91 4.40
CA PHE A 740 -15.92 -15.60 5.28
C PHE A 740 -17.30 -14.91 5.43
N LEU A 741 -17.40 -13.58 5.37
CA LEU A 741 -18.70 -12.86 5.38
C LEU A 741 -19.26 -12.54 3.99
N CYS A 742 -18.38 -12.57 2.99
CA CYS A 742 -18.72 -12.25 1.61
C CYS A 742 -19.06 -13.51 0.79
N GLU A 743 -18.91 -14.71 1.38
CA GLU A 743 -19.14 -15.98 0.73
C GLU A 743 -20.63 -16.42 0.70
N GLU A 744 -20.99 -16.90 -0.49
CA GLU A 744 -22.08 -17.81 -0.85
C GLU A 744 -23.54 -17.37 -0.58
N SER A 745 -24.07 -16.54 -1.49
CA SER A 745 -25.46 -16.76 -1.92
C SER A 745 -25.62 -17.05 -3.41
N THR A 746 -24.79 -16.51 -4.33
CA THR A 746 -24.93 -16.83 -5.77
C THR A 746 -23.64 -16.57 -6.59
N GLY A 747 -22.59 -17.38 -6.41
CA GLY A 747 -21.48 -17.56 -7.39
C GLY A 747 -20.40 -16.47 -7.47
N ASN A 748 -19.13 -16.87 -7.32
CA ASN A 748 -17.88 -16.21 -7.80
C ASN A 748 -17.69 -14.68 -7.58
N GLN A 749 -18.48 -14.02 -6.74
CA GLN A 749 -18.46 -12.57 -6.50
C GLN A 749 -17.75 -12.26 -5.18
N THR A 750 -16.54 -11.69 -5.24
CA THR A 750 -15.74 -11.35 -4.06
C THR A 750 -15.91 -9.91 -3.62
N CYS A 751 -15.71 -9.67 -2.32
CA CYS A 751 -15.73 -8.35 -1.70
C CYS A 751 -14.75 -7.37 -2.37
N SER A 752 -15.05 -6.07 -2.24
CA SER A 752 -14.24 -5.00 -2.82
C SER A 752 -13.07 -4.65 -1.89
N ALA A 753 -11.94 -4.25 -2.45
CA ALA A 753 -10.82 -3.67 -1.73
C ALA A 753 -10.72 -2.15 -2.01
N ALA A 754 -10.35 -1.39 -0.99
CA ALA A 754 -10.10 0.05 -1.04
C ALA A 754 -9.11 0.44 0.07
N GLY A 755 -8.85 1.75 0.24
CA GLY A 755 -7.98 2.27 1.29
C GLY A 755 -8.52 2.14 2.71
N ASP A 756 -9.81 1.87 2.88
CA ASP A 756 -10.43 1.58 4.17
C ASP A 756 -11.11 0.20 4.16
N ILE A 757 -10.92 -0.54 5.25
CA ILE A 757 -11.40 -1.91 5.43
C ILE A 757 -12.93 -2.02 5.47
N ARG A 758 -13.66 -0.96 5.84
CA ARG A 758 -15.12 -0.96 5.97
C ARG A 758 -15.83 -0.71 4.63
N VAL A 759 -15.12 -0.68 3.50
CA VAL A 759 -15.67 -0.42 2.16
C VAL A 759 -16.89 -1.28 1.78
N ASN A 760 -17.01 -2.49 2.33
CA ASN A 760 -18.11 -3.41 2.06
C ASN A 760 -19.25 -3.36 3.09
N GLU A 761 -19.18 -2.49 4.11
CA GLU A 761 -20.16 -2.42 5.20
C GLU A 761 -21.58 -2.31 4.65
N GLN A 762 -21.81 -1.45 3.65
CA GLN A 762 -23.10 -1.35 2.96
C GLN A 762 -22.92 -0.79 1.52
N PRO A 763 -23.86 -1.05 0.60
CA PRO A 763 -23.62 -0.85 -0.83
C PRO A 763 -23.57 0.61 -1.28
N GLY A 764 -24.17 1.55 -0.56
CA GLY A 764 -23.99 2.99 -0.75
C GLY A 764 -22.56 3.45 -0.48
N LEU A 765 -21.90 2.90 0.55
CA LEU A 765 -20.49 3.18 0.86
C LEU A 765 -19.58 2.63 -0.23
N THR A 766 -19.75 1.35 -0.61
CA THR A 766 -18.99 0.75 -1.71
C THR A 766 -19.16 1.52 -3.02
N SER A 767 -20.35 2.07 -3.27
CA SER A 767 -20.62 2.89 -4.45
C SER A 767 -19.88 4.24 -4.41
N MET A 768 -19.76 4.88 -3.24
CA MET A 768 -18.94 6.10 -3.08
C MET A 768 -17.45 5.83 -3.29
N HIS A 769 -16.91 4.75 -2.71
CA HIS A 769 -15.52 4.33 -2.98
C HIS A 769 -15.29 4.05 -4.47
N THR A 770 -16.26 3.41 -5.14
CA THR A 770 -16.21 3.19 -6.60
C THR A 770 -16.17 4.50 -7.38
N ALA A 771 -16.96 5.51 -6.99
CA ALA A 771 -16.96 6.82 -7.66
C ALA A 771 -15.60 7.53 -7.54
N PHE A 772 -14.96 7.47 -6.37
CA PHE A 772 -13.66 8.12 -6.14
C PHE A 772 -12.48 7.35 -6.75
N LEU A 773 -12.54 6.01 -6.81
CA LEU A 773 -11.60 5.22 -7.62
C LEU A 773 -11.65 5.65 -9.10
N ARG A 774 -12.86 5.74 -9.66
CA ARG A 774 -13.07 6.17 -11.04
C ARG A 774 -12.58 7.59 -11.27
N GLU A 775 -12.80 8.50 -10.31
CA GLU A 775 -12.33 9.87 -10.40
C GLU A 775 -10.79 9.97 -10.41
N HIS A 776 -10.11 9.19 -9.55
CA HIS A 776 -8.66 9.06 -9.60
C HIS A 776 -8.20 8.58 -10.99
N ASN A 777 -8.71 7.44 -11.45
CA ASN A 777 -8.29 6.87 -12.74
C ASN A 777 -8.62 7.80 -13.92
N ARG A 778 -9.71 8.58 -13.85
CA ARG A 778 -10.06 9.60 -14.86
C ARG A 778 -9.05 10.75 -14.89
N ILE A 779 -8.67 11.28 -13.73
CA ILE A 779 -7.69 12.36 -13.60
C ILE A 779 -6.31 11.88 -14.02
N ALA A 780 -5.85 10.71 -13.53
CA ALA A 780 -4.57 10.11 -13.90
C ALA A 780 -4.43 9.91 -15.42
N ARG A 781 -5.47 9.37 -16.08
CA ARG A 781 -5.54 9.28 -17.56
C ARG A 781 -5.48 10.66 -18.23
N GLY A 782 -6.04 11.70 -17.61
CA GLY A 782 -5.96 13.08 -18.10
C GLY A 782 -4.54 13.64 -18.00
N LEU A 783 -3.94 13.56 -16.82
CA LEU A 783 -2.58 14.04 -16.53
C LEU A 783 -1.54 13.31 -17.37
N SER A 784 -1.62 11.99 -17.48
CA SER A 784 -0.69 11.20 -18.30
C SER A 784 -0.72 11.57 -19.78
N ARG A 785 -1.86 12.05 -20.30
CA ARG A 785 -2.00 12.52 -21.69
C ARG A 785 -1.40 13.90 -21.92
N ILE A 786 -1.57 14.84 -20.99
CA ILE A 786 -1.03 16.20 -21.13
C ILE A 786 0.43 16.30 -20.73
N ASN A 787 0.91 15.40 -19.88
CA ASN A 787 2.28 15.30 -19.38
C ASN A 787 2.91 13.95 -19.76
N PRO A 788 3.29 13.75 -21.04
CA PRO A 788 3.84 12.48 -21.50
C PRO A 788 5.19 12.11 -20.84
N ASN A 789 5.89 13.07 -20.24
CA ASN A 789 7.19 12.85 -19.60
C ASN A 789 7.08 12.47 -18.11
N TRP A 790 5.93 12.62 -17.47
CA TRP A 790 5.75 12.23 -16.06
C TRP A 790 5.78 10.70 -15.91
N ASP A 791 6.52 10.19 -14.93
CA ASP A 791 6.52 8.76 -14.61
C ASP A 791 5.25 8.33 -13.85
N ASP A 792 5.17 7.05 -13.50
CA ASP A 792 4.03 6.46 -12.79
C ASP A 792 3.79 7.13 -11.43
N ASP A 793 4.86 7.30 -10.64
CA ASP A 793 4.79 7.89 -9.31
C ASP A 793 4.34 9.36 -9.38
N ARG A 794 4.90 10.17 -10.29
CA ARG A 794 4.51 11.57 -10.46
C ARG A 794 3.02 11.70 -10.80
N VAL A 795 2.52 10.91 -11.76
CA VAL A 795 1.09 10.93 -12.11
C VAL A 795 0.23 10.48 -10.92
N PHE A 796 0.63 9.42 -10.22
CA PHE A 796 -0.11 8.91 -9.07
C PHE A 796 -0.20 9.95 -7.94
N TYR A 797 0.95 10.50 -7.50
CA TYR A 797 1.00 11.43 -6.37
C TYR A 797 0.34 12.79 -6.68
N GLU A 798 0.47 13.30 -7.91
CA GLU A 798 -0.29 14.49 -8.33
C GLU A 798 -1.79 14.22 -8.38
N THR A 799 -2.21 13.05 -8.89
CA THR A 799 -3.63 12.65 -8.89
C THR A 799 -4.16 12.51 -7.47
N ARG A 800 -3.43 11.84 -6.57
CA ARG A 800 -3.76 11.71 -5.14
C ARG A 800 -3.91 13.08 -4.49
N LYS A 801 -2.99 14.00 -4.75
CA LYS A 801 -3.03 15.38 -4.23
C LYS A 801 -4.26 16.14 -4.71
N ILE A 802 -4.64 16.00 -6.00
CA ILE A 802 -5.87 16.60 -6.53
C ILE A 802 -7.10 15.99 -5.87
N VAL A 803 -7.20 14.66 -5.79
CA VAL A 803 -8.38 13.99 -5.18
C VAL A 803 -8.53 14.33 -3.70
N GLY A 804 -7.43 14.39 -2.94
CA GLY A 804 -7.46 14.89 -1.55
C GLY A 804 -7.96 16.33 -1.48
N ALA A 805 -7.55 17.21 -2.40
CA ALA A 805 -8.06 18.57 -2.50
C ALA A 805 -9.55 18.62 -2.88
N LEU A 806 -10.03 17.71 -3.73
CA LEU A 806 -11.45 17.58 -4.06
C LEU A 806 -12.26 17.16 -2.83
N MET A 807 -11.79 16.19 -2.04
CA MET A 807 -12.43 15.81 -0.77
C MET A 807 -12.47 16.98 0.20
N GLN A 808 -11.36 17.70 0.41
CA GLN A 808 -11.34 18.91 1.23
C GLN A 808 -12.33 19.99 0.74
N LYS A 809 -12.39 20.23 -0.57
CA LYS A 809 -13.30 21.21 -1.16
C LYS A 809 -14.76 20.82 -0.97
N ILE A 810 -15.12 19.54 -1.16
CA ILE A 810 -16.50 19.05 -1.03
C ILE A 810 -16.90 19.07 0.45
N THR A 811 -16.04 18.58 1.35
CA THR A 811 -16.30 18.58 2.79
C THR A 811 -16.60 19.99 3.31
N TYR A 812 -15.73 20.97 3.07
CA TYR A 812 -15.89 22.31 3.65
C TYR A 812 -16.80 23.23 2.83
N GLY A 813 -16.95 22.97 1.53
CA GLY A 813 -17.71 23.81 0.62
C GLY A 813 -19.14 23.36 0.35
N GLU A 814 -19.43 22.06 0.51
CA GLU A 814 -20.74 21.49 0.19
C GLU A 814 -21.35 20.74 1.39
N ASP A 815 -20.62 19.85 2.06
CA ASP A 815 -21.17 18.99 3.13
C ASP A 815 -21.35 19.72 4.48
N LEU A 816 -20.27 20.24 5.07
CA LEU A 816 -20.30 20.92 6.38
C LEU A 816 -21.31 22.06 6.48
N PRO A 817 -21.60 22.87 5.43
CA PRO A 817 -22.70 23.82 5.47
C PRO A 817 -24.07 23.22 5.82
N HIS A 818 -24.38 22.02 5.33
CA HIS A 818 -25.63 21.30 5.63
C HIS A 818 -25.58 20.60 6.99
N VAL A 819 -24.39 20.20 7.46
CA VAL A 819 -24.23 19.60 8.80
C VAL A 819 -24.33 20.67 9.88
N LEU A 820 -23.53 21.73 9.79
CA LEU A 820 -23.30 22.69 10.87
C LEU A 820 -24.20 23.93 10.82
N GLY A 821 -24.74 24.24 9.65
CA GLY A 821 -25.46 25.49 9.41
C GLY A 821 -24.55 26.74 9.42
N PRO A 822 -25.07 27.89 8.94
CA PRO A 822 -24.29 29.10 8.71
C PRO A 822 -23.64 29.69 9.98
N ALA A 823 -24.29 29.55 11.14
CA ALA A 823 -23.80 30.11 12.39
C ALA A 823 -22.50 29.43 12.85
N ALA A 824 -22.46 28.09 12.85
CA ALA A 824 -21.27 27.35 13.23
C ALA A 824 -20.16 27.45 12.15
N MET A 825 -20.53 27.41 10.86
CA MET A 825 -19.57 27.67 9.77
C MET A 825 -18.82 29.00 9.95
N THR A 826 -19.56 30.04 10.36
CA THR A 826 -18.97 31.36 10.67
C THR A 826 -18.14 31.33 11.94
N ARG A 827 -18.68 30.80 13.04
CA ARG A 827 -18.01 30.74 14.37
C ARG A 827 -16.66 30.04 14.31
N PHE A 828 -16.54 28.99 13.51
CA PHE A 828 -15.34 28.17 13.41
C PHE A 828 -14.47 28.48 12.18
N HIS A 829 -14.83 29.51 11.40
CA HIS A 829 -14.10 29.92 10.19
C HIS A 829 -13.90 28.79 9.19
N LEU A 830 -14.98 28.07 8.87
CA LEU A 830 -14.95 26.88 8.00
C LEU A 830 -15.27 27.20 6.54
N THR A 831 -15.76 28.41 6.24
CA THR A 831 -16.03 28.84 4.86
C THR A 831 -14.72 28.93 4.06
N LEU A 832 -14.73 28.33 2.86
CA LEU A 832 -13.60 28.35 1.93
C LEU A 832 -13.28 29.76 1.41
N THR A 833 -12.02 29.98 1.06
CA THR A 833 -11.57 31.25 0.51
C THR A 833 -12.06 31.38 -0.94
N GLN A 834 -12.68 32.51 -1.29
CA GLN A 834 -13.29 32.70 -2.62
C GLN A 834 -12.26 32.92 -3.74
N SER A 835 -11.11 33.52 -3.40
CA SER A 835 -10.01 33.78 -4.34
C SER A 835 -8.68 33.87 -3.59
N GLY A 836 -7.56 33.74 -4.31
CA GLY A 836 -6.24 33.72 -3.68
C GLY A 836 -5.99 32.48 -2.82
N PHE A 837 -5.06 32.58 -1.88
CA PHE A 837 -4.64 31.50 -0.99
C PHE A 837 -5.19 31.69 0.42
N PHE A 838 -5.38 30.59 1.14
CA PHE A 838 -5.66 30.60 2.57
C PHE A 838 -4.37 30.91 3.34
N SER A 839 -4.45 31.83 4.30
CA SER A 839 -3.30 32.24 5.12
C SER A 839 -3.45 31.84 6.59
N GLY A 840 -4.31 30.86 6.89
CA GLY A 840 -4.66 30.48 8.26
C GLY A 840 -4.04 29.17 8.76
N TYR A 841 -3.08 28.59 8.02
CA TYR A 841 -2.28 27.48 8.52
C TYR A 841 -1.47 27.93 9.75
N ASP A 842 -1.55 27.14 10.82
CA ASP A 842 -0.86 27.41 12.08
C ASP A 842 -0.20 26.10 12.58
N PRO A 843 1.15 26.01 12.59
CA PRO A 843 1.86 24.82 13.04
C PRO A 843 1.72 24.55 14.55
N ASN A 844 1.06 25.42 15.32
CA ASN A 844 0.77 25.19 16.73
C ASN A 844 -0.64 24.60 16.96
N VAL A 845 -1.45 24.48 15.91
CA VAL A 845 -2.75 23.81 15.99
C VAL A 845 -2.53 22.31 15.84
N ASN A 846 -3.00 21.55 16.83
CA ASN A 846 -2.97 20.09 16.80
C ASN A 846 -4.22 19.55 16.04
N PRO A 847 -4.04 18.96 14.84
CA PRO A 847 -5.13 18.44 14.02
C PRO A 847 -5.65 17.06 14.48
N THR A 848 -4.99 16.38 15.43
CA THR A 848 -5.38 15.02 15.86
C THR A 848 -6.88 14.94 16.19
N ILE A 849 -7.54 13.90 15.70
CA ILE A 849 -8.95 13.63 15.97
C ILE A 849 -9.18 13.52 17.47
N SER A 850 -10.16 14.27 17.96
CA SER A 850 -10.56 14.20 19.35
C SER A 850 -11.41 12.98 19.66
N ASN A 851 -11.24 12.41 20.85
CA ASN A 851 -11.93 11.20 21.27
C ASN A 851 -13.46 11.38 21.22
N VAL A 852 -13.98 12.51 21.72
CA VAL A 852 -15.42 12.82 21.66
C VAL A 852 -15.97 12.95 20.24
N PHE A 853 -15.14 13.41 19.29
CA PHE A 853 -15.53 13.49 17.88
C PHE A 853 -15.73 12.10 17.28
N ALA A 854 -14.70 11.24 17.36
CA ALA A 854 -14.72 9.88 16.80
C ALA A 854 -15.74 8.96 17.49
N THR A 855 -15.92 9.12 18.80
CA THR A 855 -16.71 8.19 19.62
C THR A 855 -18.17 8.59 19.76
N ALA A 856 -18.51 9.87 19.60
CA ALA A 856 -19.89 10.34 19.80
C ALA A 856 -20.35 11.34 18.75
N ALA A 857 -19.69 12.50 18.63
CA ALA A 857 -20.26 13.64 17.89
C ALA A 857 -20.41 13.37 16.39
N TYR A 858 -19.43 12.73 15.75
CA TYR A 858 -19.47 12.46 14.31
C TYR A 858 -20.29 11.19 13.96
N ARG A 859 -20.77 10.46 14.98
CA ARG A 859 -21.71 9.35 14.82
C ARG A 859 -23.16 9.80 14.66
N PHE A 860 -23.41 11.11 14.60
CA PHE A 860 -24.75 11.67 14.37
C PHE A 860 -25.41 11.11 13.10
N GLY A 861 -24.61 10.77 12.08
CA GLY A 861 -25.06 10.18 10.82
C GLY A 861 -25.87 8.89 11.00
N HIS A 862 -25.69 8.15 12.10
CA HIS A 862 -26.49 6.94 12.38
C HIS A 862 -27.99 7.23 12.56
N SER A 863 -28.36 8.44 12.99
CA SER A 863 -29.77 8.89 13.03
C SER A 863 -30.34 9.19 11.64
N LEU A 864 -29.48 9.46 10.65
CA LEU A 864 -29.88 9.86 9.30
C LEU A 864 -30.12 8.66 8.36
N VAL A 865 -29.73 7.46 8.77
CA VAL A 865 -29.76 6.26 7.92
C VAL A 865 -31.20 5.79 7.66
N ASN A 866 -31.53 5.50 6.40
CA ASN A 866 -32.78 4.84 6.04
C ASN A 866 -32.69 3.31 6.11
N ASN A 867 -33.83 2.65 6.38
CA ASN A 867 -33.98 1.19 6.21
C ASN A 867 -33.88 0.71 4.75
N PHE A 868 -33.89 1.63 3.77
CA PHE A 868 -33.83 1.29 2.35
C PHE A 868 -32.91 2.24 1.58
N PHE A 869 -32.18 1.70 0.60
CA PHE A 869 -31.55 2.46 -0.47
C PHE A 869 -32.38 2.33 -1.73
N ASN A 870 -33.06 3.40 -2.11
CA ASN A 870 -33.71 3.46 -3.41
C ASN A 870 -32.67 3.45 -4.51
N ARG A 871 -32.98 2.75 -5.59
CA ARG A 871 -32.24 2.76 -6.84
C ARG A 871 -33.02 3.57 -7.85
N PHE A 872 -32.30 4.28 -8.69
CA PHE A 872 -32.89 5.08 -9.76
C PHE A 872 -32.31 4.63 -11.09
N ASP A 873 -32.94 5.05 -12.19
CA ASP A 873 -32.46 4.94 -13.57
C ASP A 873 -31.75 6.22 -14.05
N PRO A 874 -31.03 6.19 -15.18
CA PRO A 874 -30.25 7.35 -15.65
C PRO A 874 -31.07 8.65 -15.81
N ASP A 875 -32.38 8.53 -15.98
CA ASP A 875 -33.36 9.63 -16.05
C ASP A 875 -34.00 10.00 -14.70
N PHE A 876 -33.51 9.41 -13.60
CA PHE A 876 -34.05 9.54 -12.25
C PHE A 876 -35.51 9.08 -12.11
N THR A 877 -35.90 8.05 -12.86
CA THR A 877 -37.10 7.27 -12.57
C THR A 877 -36.78 6.10 -11.63
N GLN A 878 -37.75 5.69 -10.80
CA GLN A 878 -37.60 4.60 -9.82
C GLN A 878 -38.12 3.25 -10.38
N GLY A 879 -38.71 3.24 -11.58
CA GLY A 879 -39.62 2.20 -12.03
C GLY A 879 -39.00 0.88 -12.48
N SER A 880 -37.69 0.82 -12.80
CA SER A 880 -37.06 -0.40 -13.31
C SER A 880 -36.18 -1.16 -12.31
N THR A 881 -35.86 -0.55 -11.16
CA THR A 881 -34.91 -1.12 -10.18
C THR A 881 -35.51 -1.24 -8.78
N CYS A 882 -35.29 -2.37 -8.10
CA CYS A 882 -35.81 -2.62 -6.76
C CYS A 882 -35.00 -1.89 -5.66
N PRO A 883 -35.65 -1.26 -4.67
CA PRO A 883 -34.94 -0.74 -3.49
C PRO A 883 -34.19 -1.85 -2.73
N ILE A 884 -33.04 -1.51 -2.15
CA ILE A 884 -32.25 -2.40 -1.30
C ILE A 884 -32.68 -2.21 0.15
N GLN A 885 -33.00 -3.28 0.86
CA GLN A 885 -33.29 -3.22 2.30
C GLN A 885 -32.00 -3.36 3.11
N LEU A 886 -31.70 -2.38 3.97
CA LEU A 886 -30.44 -2.27 4.71
C LEU A 886 -30.09 -3.55 5.49
N ALA A 887 -31.06 -4.13 6.20
CA ALA A 887 -30.87 -5.33 7.02
C ALA A 887 -30.39 -6.57 6.23
N PHE A 888 -30.51 -6.57 4.89
CA PHE A 888 -30.04 -7.64 4.00
C PHE A 888 -28.81 -7.24 3.16
N ALA A 889 -28.36 -5.99 3.31
CA ALA A 889 -27.37 -5.38 2.43
C ALA A 889 -25.97 -5.36 3.03
N PHE A 890 -25.85 -5.54 4.34
CA PHE A 890 -24.55 -5.50 5.02
C PHE A 890 -23.62 -6.57 4.46
N PHE A 891 -22.40 -6.18 4.08
CA PHE A 891 -21.38 -7.06 3.51
C PHE A 891 -21.83 -7.87 2.28
N ASN A 892 -22.92 -7.48 1.62
CA ASN A 892 -23.47 -8.20 0.48
C ASN A 892 -23.04 -7.55 -0.84
N PRO A 893 -22.04 -8.09 -1.55
CA PRO A 893 -21.48 -7.45 -2.73
C PRO A 893 -22.37 -7.60 -3.98
N SER A 894 -23.38 -8.49 -3.94
CA SER A 894 -24.27 -8.77 -5.08
C SER A 894 -24.95 -7.51 -5.62
N HIS A 895 -25.28 -6.57 -4.72
CA HIS A 895 -25.90 -5.30 -5.06
C HIS A 895 -25.07 -4.38 -5.96
N ILE A 896 -23.74 -4.54 -5.92
CA ILE A 896 -22.77 -3.78 -6.72
C ILE A 896 -22.60 -4.42 -8.10
N PHE A 897 -22.59 -5.75 -8.17
CA PHE A 897 -22.39 -6.48 -9.43
C PHE A 897 -23.65 -6.66 -10.27
N ASP A 898 -24.83 -6.49 -9.66
CA ASP A 898 -26.10 -6.61 -10.37
C ASP A 898 -26.33 -5.43 -11.32
N ASN A 899 -25.80 -5.57 -12.53
CA ASN A 899 -25.98 -4.63 -13.62
C ASN A 899 -27.42 -4.55 -14.14
N ALA A 900 -28.23 -5.59 -13.97
CA ALA A 900 -29.64 -5.57 -14.35
C ALA A 900 -30.43 -4.62 -13.44
N GLN A 901 -30.01 -4.52 -12.17
CA GLN A 901 -30.51 -3.55 -11.20
C GLN A 901 -29.69 -2.23 -11.20
N GLY A 902 -28.90 -1.98 -12.25
CA GLY A 902 -28.17 -0.73 -12.43
C GLY A 902 -26.88 -0.55 -11.61
N GLY A 903 -26.43 -1.58 -10.87
CA GLY A 903 -25.15 -1.59 -10.15
C GLY A 903 -24.94 -0.40 -9.19
N PRO A 904 -23.69 0.03 -8.93
CA PRO A 904 -23.40 1.14 -8.01
C PRO A 904 -23.98 2.48 -8.49
N ASP A 905 -24.12 2.68 -9.79
CA ASP A 905 -24.56 3.95 -10.38
C ASP A 905 -26.03 4.26 -10.04
N SER A 906 -26.87 3.22 -10.00
CA SER A 906 -28.28 3.34 -9.58
C SER A 906 -28.41 3.76 -8.10
N ILE A 907 -27.49 3.28 -7.27
CA ILE A 907 -27.43 3.55 -5.83
C ILE A 907 -26.95 4.99 -5.62
N LEU A 908 -25.89 5.43 -6.31
CA LEU A 908 -25.41 6.81 -6.28
C LEU A 908 -26.52 7.79 -6.70
N ARG A 909 -27.24 7.50 -7.78
CA ARG A 909 -28.39 8.32 -8.19
C ARG A 909 -29.48 8.36 -7.12
N GLY A 910 -29.76 7.23 -6.46
CA GLY A 910 -30.68 7.17 -5.33
C GLY A 910 -30.25 7.99 -4.11
N LEU A 911 -28.96 7.98 -3.76
CA LEU A 911 -28.42 8.80 -2.68
C LEU A 911 -28.62 10.30 -2.93
N THR A 912 -28.50 10.74 -4.18
CA THR A 912 -28.78 12.14 -4.56
C THR A 912 -30.27 12.47 -4.67
N ALA A 913 -31.19 11.49 -4.65
CA ALA A 913 -32.61 11.72 -4.94
C ALA A 913 -33.51 11.49 -3.73
N GLN A 914 -33.22 10.47 -2.92
CA GLN A 914 -34.04 10.13 -1.76
C GLN A 914 -33.66 11.01 -0.56
N PRO A 915 -34.59 11.34 0.34
CA PRO A 915 -34.28 12.00 1.60
C PRO A 915 -33.62 11.05 2.61
N HIS A 916 -32.77 11.57 3.49
CA HIS A 916 -32.33 10.85 4.70
C HIS A 916 -33.43 10.84 5.79
N GLN A 917 -33.27 10.05 6.85
CA GLN A 917 -34.05 10.22 8.08
C GLN A 917 -33.69 11.54 8.77
N ASP A 918 -34.66 12.25 9.34
CA ASP A 918 -34.43 13.54 9.99
C ASP A 918 -33.45 13.40 11.17
N PHE A 919 -32.72 14.47 11.49
CA PHE A 919 -31.85 14.45 12.68
C PHE A 919 -32.71 14.58 13.94
N ASP A 920 -32.85 13.47 14.64
CA ASP A 920 -33.44 13.43 15.97
C ASP A 920 -32.99 12.18 16.74
N ARG A 921 -33.64 11.91 17.88
CA ARG A 921 -33.34 10.74 18.70
C ARG A 921 -33.73 9.41 18.05
N PHE A 922 -34.48 9.36 16.95
CA PHE A 922 -34.95 8.09 16.40
C PHE A 922 -33.87 7.40 15.56
N MET A 923 -33.87 6.07 15.57
CA MET A 923 -32.95 5.26 14.78
C MET A 923 -33.68 4.04 14.23
N VAL A 924 -33.41 3.74 12.96
CA VAL A 924 -34.12 2.68 12.25
C VAL A 924 -33.79 1.28 12.79
N SER A 925 -34.78 0.38 12.78
CA SER A 925 -34.63 -1.00 13.28
C SER A 925 -33.57 -1.82 12.54
N GLY A 926 -33.23 -1.49 11.29
CA GLY A 926 -32.09 -2.07 10.59
C GLY A 926 -30.75 -1.88 11.32
N LEU A 927 -30.64 -0.85 12.17
CA LEU A 927 -29.45 -0.54 12.97
C LEU A 927 -29.62 -0.89 14.46
N THR A 928 -30.82 -0.76 15.03
CA THR A 928 -31.04 -0.97 16.47
C THR A 928 -31.47 -2.40 16.84
N LYS A 929 -31.77 -3.23 15.84
CA LYS A 929 -32.27 -4.61 16.04
C LYS A 929 -31.59 -5.64 15.14
N ARG A 930 -31.24 -5.24 13.91
CA ARG A 930 -30.80 -6.16 12.85
C ARG A 930 -29.42 -5.82 12.28
N LEU A 931 -28.61 -5.07 13.02
CA LEU A 931 -27.25 -4.74 12.58
C LEU A 931 -26.47 -6.05 12.42
N PHE A 932 -25.97 -6.28 11.20
CA PHE A 932 -25.20 -7.48 10.83
C PHE A 932 -25.87 -8.83 11.14
N ALA A 933 -27.20 -8.87 11.17
CA ALA A 933 -27.94 -10.08 11.53
C ALA A 933 -27.55 -11.29 10.67
N ASP A 934 -27.50 -12.48 11.28
CA ASP A 934 -27.16 -13.74 10.61
C ASP A 934 -28.20 -14.85 10.88
N PRO A 935 -28.89 -15.38 9.84
CA PRO A 935 -28.81 -14.94 8.44
C PRO A 935 -29.28 -13.48 8.26
N PRO A 936 -28.85 -12.80 7.18
CA PRO A 936 -29.23 -11.41 6.90
C PRO A 936 -30.74 -11.18 7.03
N GLY A 937 -31.10 -10.09 7.72
CA GLY A 937 -32.48 -9.70 7.99
C GLY A 937 -33.21 -10.48 9.09
N SER A 938 -32.56 -11.42 9.77
CA SER A 938 -33.10 -12.10 10.96
C SER A 938 -33.10 -11.21 12.21
N ASP A 939 -33.68 -11.70 13.32
CA ASP A 939 -33.69 -11.02 14.62
C ASP A 939 -32.44 -11.36 15.48
N ARG A 940 -31.41 -11.99 14.89
CA ARG A 940 -30.12 -12.29 15.53
C ARG A 940 -29.06 -11.24 15.19
N GLY A 941 -29.41 -9.95 15.34
CA GLY A 941 -28.52 -8.82 15.04
C GLY A 941 -27.87 -8.21 16.27
N LEU A 942 -27.27 -7.04 16.06
CA LEU A 942 -26.76 -6.15 17.10
C LEU A 942 -27.59 -4.86 17.14
N ASP A 943 -27.29 -4.02 18.13
CA ASP A 943 -27.90 -2.70 18.33
C ASP A 943 -26.82 -1.60 18.27
N LEU A 944 -26.76 -0.87 17.14
CA LEU A 944 -25.78 0.19 16.91
C LEU A 944 -25.90 1.34 17.92
N ALA A 945 -27.11 1.68 18.37
CA ALA A 945 -27.29 2.75 19.35
C ALA A 945 -26.73 2.32 20.71
N ALA A 946 -27.01 1.09 21.14
CA ALA A 946 -26.44 0.53 22.35
C ALA A 946 -24.90 0.43 22.25
N LEU A 947 -24.36 0.00 21.10
CA LEU A 947 -22.91 -0.04 20.85
C LEU A 947 -22.27 1.36 20.97
N ASN A 948 -22.90 2.42 20.44
CA ASN A 948 -22.38 3.79 20.54
C ASN A 948 -22.33 4.29 21.98
N ILE A 949 -23.39 4.02 22.75
CA ILE A 949 -23.46 4.38 24.18
C ILE A 949 -22.38 3.64 24.96
N GLN A 950 -22.28 2.32 24.76
CA GLN A 950 -21.30 1.47 25.45
C GLN A 950 -19.86 1.87 25.08
N ARG A 951 -19.60 2.20 23.81
CA ARG A 951 -18.29 2.70 23.34
C ARG A 951 -17.93 4.04 23.97
N GLY A 952 -18.89 4.95 24.14
CA GLY A 952 -18.66 6.20 24.88
C GLY A 952 -18.22 5.98 26.32
N ARG A 953 -18.78 4.97 26.99
CA ARG A 953 -18.40 4.57 28.37
C ARG A 953 -17.05 3.84 28.42
N ASP A 954 -16.75 2.99 27.45
CA ASP A 954 -15.43 2.34 27.27
C ASP A 954 -14.31 3.37 27.05
N HIS A 955 -14.60 4.42 26.28
CA HIS A 955 -13.67 5.51 26.02
C HIS A 955 -13.58 6.52 27.18
N GLY A 956 -14.33 6.34 28.26
CA GLY A 956 -14.33 7.24 29.41
C GLY A 956 -14.76 8.67 29.05
N LEU A 957 -15.74 8.83 28.15
CA LEU A 957 -16.27 10.16 27.86
C LEU A 957 -17.01 10.73 29.09
N PRO A 958 -16.74 11.98 29.50
CA PRO A 958 -17.59 12.69 30.44
C PRO A 958 -19.03 12.76 29.93
N GLY A 959 -20.00 12.85 30.85
CA GLY A 959 -21.41 13.01 30.50
C GLY A 959 -21.70 14.25 29.65
N TYR A 960 -22.81 14.20 28.91
CA TYR A 960 -23.26 15.20 27.94
C TYR A 960 -23.22 16.65 28.48
N ASN A 961 -23.63 16.87 29.73
CA ASN A 961 -23.67 18.21 30.31
C ASN A 961 -22.27 18.86 30.45
N ALA A 962 -21.20 18.06 30.60
CA ALA A 962 -19.83 18.58 30.58
C ALA A 962 -19.44 19.13 29.20
N TRP A 963 -19.90 18.49 28.13
CA TRP A 963 -19.65 18.92 26.76
C TRP A 963 -20.46 20.16 26.37
N ARG A 964 -21.70 20.28 26.87
CA ARG A 964 -22.48 21.53 26.77
C ARG A 964 -21.69 22.72 27.33
N VAL A 965 -21.17 22.58 28.55
CA VAL A 965 -20.36 23.61 29.21
C VAL A 965 -19.09 23.90 28.41
N ARG A 966 -18.40 22.87 27.92
CA ARG A 966 -17.21 23.03 27.06
C ARG A 966 -17.50 23.84 25.79
N CYS A 967 -18.73 23.75 25.29
CA CYS A 967 -19.23 24.45 24.11
C CYS A 967 -19.80 25.85 24.38
N GLY A 968 -19.82 26.27 25.65
CA GLY A 968 -20.32 27.57 26.09
C GLY A 968 -21.83 27.61 26.34
N LEU A 969 -22.49 26.45 26.41
CA LEU A 969 -23.89 26.34 26.79
C LEU A 969 -24.02 26.33 28.33
N PRO A 970 -25.15 26.80 28.90
CA PRO A 970 -25.37 26.76 30.35
C PRO A 970 -25.34 25.33 30.89
N LYS A 971 -24.70 25.12 32.05
CA LYS A 971 -24.78 23.84 32.75
C LYS A 971 -26.22 23.64 33.25
N ALA A 972 -26.87 22.54 32.86
CA ALA A 972 -28.17 22.18 33.42
C ALA A 972 -28.01 21.50 34.78
N ASN A 973 -28.88 21.81 35.73
CA ASN A 973 -28.95 21.16 37.05
C ASN A 973 -30.20 20.28 37.19
N SER A 974 -31.11 20.35 36.21
CA SER A 974 -32.31 19.52 36.11
C SER A 974 -32.59 19.19 34.64
N PHE A 975 -33.39 18.16 34.38
CA PHE A 975 -33.80 17.81 33.01
C PHE A 975 -34.65 18.92 32.37
N ASP A 976 -35.41 19.68 33.16
CA ASP A 976 -36.21 20.81 32.66
C ASP A 976 -35.36 21.99 32.16
N GLU A 977 -34.16 22.19 32.71
CA GLU A 977 -33.21 23.20 32.22
C GLU A 977 -32.61 22.86 30.83
N LEU A 978 -32.87 21.67 30.29
CA LEU A 978 -32.54 21.32 28.90
C LEU A 978 -33.60 21.76 27.88
N ALA A 979 -34.68 22.43 28.30
CA ALA A 979 -35.80 22.76 27.41
C ALA A 979 -35.46 23.67 26.22
N PHE A 980 -34.32 24.35 26.24
CA PHE A 980 -33.89 25.17 25.12
C PHE A 980 -33.25 24.33 24.02
N GLU A 981 -32.34 23.42 24.35
CA GLU A 981 -31.68 22.55 23.38
C GLU A 981 -32.51 21.30 23.06
N ILE A 982 -33.32 20.82 24.00
CA ILE A 982 -34.24 19.68 23.87
C ILE A 982 -35.67 20.16 24.15
N PRO A 983 -36.34 20.82 23.19
CA PRO A 983 -37.67 21.39 23.43
C PRO A 983 -38.73 20.35 23.76
N ASP A 984 -38.64 19.16 23.14
CA ASP A 984 -39.59 18.07 23.34
C ASP A 984 -39.58 17.57 24.81
N CYS A 985 -40.67 17.88 25.52
CA CYS A 985 -40.83 17.50 26.91
C CYS A 985 -40.92 15.97 27.10
N PHE A 986 -41.41 15.21 26.12
CA PHE A 986 -41.47 13.76 26.22
C PHE A 986 -40.08 13.13 26.18
N THR A 987 -39.21 13.62 25.30
CA THR A 987 -37.79 13.23 25.25
C THR A 987 -37.09 13.55 26.58
N ARG A 988 -37.28 14.75 27.13
CA ARG A 988 -36.72 15.11 28.45
C ARG A 988 -37.22 14.20 29.58
N ARG A 989 -38.52 13.87 29.62
CA ARG A 989 -39.08 12.93 30.61
C ARG A 989 -38.55 11.50 30.45
N ARG A 990 -38.32 11.04 29.21
CA ARG A 990 -37.68 9.73 28.97
C ARG A 990 -36.25 9.71 29.51
N LEU A 991 -35.47 10.77 29.29
CA LEU A 991 -34.13 10.90 29.84
C LEU A 991 -34.14 10.94 31.38
N GLU A 992 -35.08 11.68 31.98
CA GLU A 992 -35.26 11.74 33.44
C GLU A 992 -35.64 10.39 34.07
N ASN A 993 -36.43 9.58 33.36
CA ASN A 993 -36.79 8.24 33.82
C ASN A 993 -35.63 7.23 33.73
N LEU A 994 -34.64 7.48 32.88
CA LEU A 994 -33.49 6.59 32.66
C LEU A 994 -32.26 6.98 33.49
N TYR A 995 -31.94 8.27 33.48
CA TYR A 995 -30.76 8.81 34.13
C TYR A 995 -31.17 9.48 35.44
N ARG A 996 -30.46 9.16 36.52
CA ARG A 996 -30.75 9.72 37.84
C ARG A 996 -30.41 11.21 37.93
N HIS A 997 -29.37 11.65 37.23
CA HIS A 997 -28.97 13.05 37.17
C HIS A 997 -28.64 13.47 35.73
N VAL A 998 -28.87 14.75 35.40
CA VAL A 998 -28.61 15.32 34.06
C VAL A 998 -27.13 15.26 33.64
N ASP A 999 -26.21 15.13 34.60
CA ASP A 999 -24.77 14.96 34.37
C ASP A 999 -24.43 13.53 33.88
N ASP A 1000 -25.34 12.57 34.00
CA ASP A 1000 -25.09 11.16 33.70
C ASP A 1000 -25.39 10.77 32.25
N ILE A 1001 -26.16 11.63 31.55
CA ILE A 1001 -26.60 11.43 30.16
C ILE A 1001 -25.37 11.17 29.28
N ASP A 1002 -25.36 10.05 28.55
CA ASP A 1002 -24.27 9.73 27.64
C ASP A 1002 -24.23 10.71 26.46
N VAL A 1003 -23.04 11.07 25.99
CA VAL A 1003 -22.84 12.16 25.01
C VAL A 1003 -23.60 11.92 23.70
N PHE A 1004 -23.59 10.68 23.20
CA PHE A 1004 -24.32 10.28 21.99
C PHE A 1004 -25.83 10.51 22.15
N VAL A 1005 -26.39 10.11 23.29
CA VAL A 1005 -27.82 10.21 23.61
C VAL A 1005 -28.25 11.66 23.74
N GLY A 1006 -27.51 12.44 24.54
CA GLY A 1006 -27.82 13.85 24.76
C GLY A 1006 -27.68 14.68 23.49
N GLY A 1007 -26.64 14.43 22.68
CA GLY A 1007 -26.42 15.17 21.44
C GLY A 1007 -27.46 14.88 20.35
N LEU A 1008 -27.93 13.62 20.21
CA LEU A 1008 -29.02 13.28 19.29
C LEU A 1008 -30.39 13.79 19.76
N ALA A 1009 -30.56 14.01 21.06
CA ALA A 1009 -31.81 14.53 21.62
C ALA A 1009 -32.01 16.03 21.37
N GLU A 1010 -30.96 16.76 20.99
CA GLU A 1010 -31.04 18.19 20.71
C GLU A 1010 -31.81 18.49 19.41
N GLU A 1011 -32.51 19.63 19.36
CA GLU A 1011 -33.05 20.16 18.12
C GLU A 1011 -31.92 20.67 17.19
N SER A 1012 -32.04 20.40 15.90
CA SER A 1012 -31.09 20.87 14.88
C SER A 1012 -30.92 22.39 14.91
N VAL A 1013 -29.68 22.85 14.79
CA VAL A 1013 -29.40 24.28 14.57
C VAL A 1013 -29.96 24.74 13.22
N SER A 1014 -30.30 26.03 13.12
CA SER A 1014 -30.86 26.58 11.88
C SER A 1014 -29.94 26.33 10.67
N GLY A 1015 -30.48 25.65 9.65
CA GLY A 1015 -29.76 25.31 8.42
C GLY A 1015 -28.72 24.19 8.55
N GLY A 1016 -28.62 23.55 9.71
CA GLY A 1016 -27.77 22.37 9.96
C GLY A 1016 -28.61 21.12 10.24
N VAL A 1017 -27.95 19.97 10.39
CA VAL A 1017 -28.55 18.67 10.75
C VAL A 1017 -27.96 18.09 12.02
N VAL A 1018 -27.49 18.94 12.93
CA VAL A 1018 -27.07 18.56 14.29
C VAL A 1018 -27.47 19.62 15.31
N GLY A 1019 -27.60 19.23 16.58
CA GLY A 1019 -27.82 20.16 17.69
C GLY A 1019 -26.62 21.05 18.03
N PRO A 1020 -26.80 22.08 18.88
CA PRO A 1020 -25.77 23.05 19.22
C PRO A 1020 -24.50 22.44 19.84
N THR A 1021 -24.60 21.36 20.61
CA THR A 1021 -23.43 20.69 21.21
C THR A 1021 -22.62 19.98 20.13
N PHE A 1022 -23.26 19.19 19.27
CA PHE A 1022 -22.56 18.51 18.17
C PHE A 1022 -22.04 19.50 17.12
N ALA A 1023 -22.79 20.56 16.78
CA ALA A 1023 -22.31 21.63 15.91
C ALA A 1023 -21.00 22.26 16.43
N CYS A 1024 -20.91 22.43 17.75
CA CYS A 1024 -19.70 22.93 18.40
C CYS A 1024 -18.54 21.93 18.34
N LEU A 1025 -18.75 20.66 18.72
CA LEU A 1025 -17.70 19.65 18.75
C LEU A 1025 -17.15 19.34 17.35
N ILE A 1026 -18.04 19.17 16.37
CA ILE A 1026 -17.70 18.95 14.96
C ILE A 1026 -17.00 20.18 14.39
N GLY A 1027 -17.54 21.37 14.64
CA GLY A 1027 -16.94 22.63 14.18
C GLY A 1027 -15.54 22.89 14.75
N MET A 1028 -15.29 22.54 16.02
CA MET A 1028 -13.94 22.59 16.60
C MET A 1028 -12.97 21.62 15.92
N GLN A 1029 -13.39 20.39 15.64
CA GLN A 1029 -12.54 19.39 14.99
C GLN A 1029 -12.17 19.82 13.56
N PHE A 1030 -13.14 20.17 12.72
CA PHE A 1030 -12.86 20.59 11.34
C PHE A 1030 -12.08 21.91 11.27
N ARG A 1031 -12.25 22.82 12.24
CA ARG A 1031 -11.37 23.99 12.33
C ARG A 1031 -9.91 23.58 12.51
N ASP A 1032 -9.67 22.63 13.42
CA ASP A 1032 -8.31 22.17 13.73
C ASP A 1032 -7.71 21.37 12.58
N LEU A 1033 -8.51 20.56 11.88
CA LEU A 1033 -8.10 19.86 10.65
C LEU A 1033 -7.70 20.84 9.55
N ARG A 1034 -8.48 21.91 9.33
CA ARG A 1034 -8.14 22.93 8.32
C ARG A 1034 -6.87 23.71 8.69
N LYS A 1035 -6.76 24.17 9.94
CA LYS A 1035 -5.67 25.05 10.38
C LYS A 1035 -4.37 24.32 10.67
N GLY A 1036 -4.44 23.09 11.17
CA GLY A 1036 -3.28 22.26 11.52
C GLY A 1036 -2.68 21.50 10.33
N ASP A 1037 -3.32 21.53 9.17
CA ASP A 1037 -2.87 20.80 7.98
C ASP A 1037 -1.98 21.65 7.07
N ARG A 1038 -0.68 21.31 7.03
CA ARG A 1038 0.31 21.97 6.16
C ARG A 1038 -0.04 21.86 4.68
N PHE A 1039 -0.69 20.77 4.30
CA PHE A 1039 -1.02 20.44 2.92
C PHE A 1039 -2.48 20.78 2.57
N TRP A 1040 -3.18 21.56 3.42
CA TRP A 1040 -4.51 22.09 3.10
C TRP A 1040 -4.52 22.72 1.71
N PHE A 1041 -5.49 22.36 0.87
CA PHE A 1041 -5.42 22.62 -0.57
C PHE A 1041 -5.34 24.11 -0.94
N GLU A 1042 -5.83 25.01 -0.10
CA GLU A 1042 -5.74 26.46 -0.34
C GLU A 1042 -4.43 27.09 0.15
N ASN A 1043 -3.55 26.34 0.82
CA ASN A 1043 -2.27 26.87 1.31
C ASN A 1043 -1.34 27.24 0.15
N PRO A 1044 -0.54 28.31 0.28
CA PRO A 1044 0.51 28.63 -0.69
C PRO A 1044 1.48 27.46 -0.88
N GLY A 1045 1.87 27.21 -2.13
CA GLY A 1045 2.82 26.16 -2.49
C GLY A 1045 2.21 24.76 -2.67
N GLN A 1046 0.92 24.56 -2.35
CA GLN A 1046 0.23 23.30 -2.65
C GLN A 1046 -0.17 23.24 -4.12
N PHE A 1047 -0.82 24.29 -4.61
CA PHE A 1047 -1.20 24.44 -6.01
C PHE A 1047 -0.85 25.85 -6.49
N THR A 1048 -0.66 26.02 -7.79
CA THR A 1048 -0.60 27.36 -8.39
C THR A 1048 -1.96 28.05 -8.29
N ALA A 1049 -2.00 29.38 -8.43
CA ALA A 1049 -3.26 30.12 -8.39
C ALA A 1049 -4.24 29.66 -9.50
N ALA A 1050 -3.73 29.27 -10.66
CA ALA A 1050 -4.53 28.75 -11.76
C ALA A 1050 -5.11 27.36 -11.43
N GLN A 1051 -4.28 26.44 -10.93
CA GLN A 1051 -4.72 25.12 -10.47
C GLN A 1051 -5.77 25.21 -9.36
N LEU A 1052 -5.54 26.07 -8.35
CA LEU A 1052 -6.48 26.27 -7.25
C LEU A 1052 -7.83 26.84 -7.73
N ALA A 1053 -7.83 27.72 -8.73
CA ALA A 1053 -9.07 28.22 -9.34
C ALA A 1053 -9.86 27.10 -10.04
N GLU A 1054 -9.19 26.10 -10.62
CA GLU A 1054 -9.83 24.94 -11.22
C GLU A 1054 -10.40 23.97 -10.17
N ILE A 1055 -9.68 23.70 -9.07
CA ILE A 1055 -10.17 22.86 -7.95
C ILE A 1055 -11.44 23.45 -7.34
N ARG A 1056 -11.51 24.79 -7.18
CA ARG A 1056 -12.70 25.48 -6.64
C ARG A 1056 -13.96 25.30 -7.48
N LYS A 1057 -13.83 24.97 -8.77
CA LYS A 1057 -14.99 24.70 -9.66
C LYS A 1057 -15.60 23.33 -9.45
N ALA A 1058 -14.81 22.36 -8.96
CA ALA A 1058 -15.27 20.99 -8.83
C ALA A 1058 -16.45 20.89 -7.85
N SER A 1059 -17.35 19.93 -8.05
CA SER A 1059 -18.44 19.62 -7.12
C SER A 1059 -18.69 18.12 -7.08
N LEU A 1060 -19.30 17.62 -6.01
CA LEU A 1060 -19.67 16.21 -5.95
C LEU A 1060 -20.67 15.86 -7.08
N ALA A 1061 -21.55 16.78 -7.44
CA ALA A 1061 -22.43 16.65 -8.61
C ALA A 1061 -21.65 16.36 -9.91
N ARG A 1062 -20.56 17.11 -10.16
CA ARG A 1062 -19.73 16.92 -11.35
C ARG A 1062 -18.98 15.59 -11.31
N ILE A 1063 -18.41 15.22 -10.16
CA ILE A 1063 -17.72 13.93 -9.98
C ILE A 1063 -18.69 12.79 -10.29
N LEU A 1064 -19.92 12.83 -9.78
CA LEU A 1064 -20.92 11.80 -10.06
C LEU A 1064 -21.33 11.77 -11.53
N CYS A 1065 -21.48 12.91 -12.20
CA CYS A 1065 -21.71 12.96 -13.66
C CYS A 1065 -20.55 12.34 -14.46
N ASP A 1066 -19.30 12.56 -14.06
CA ASP A 1066 -18.11 12.03 -14.76
C ASP A 1066 -17.92 10.52 -14.56
N ASN A 1067 -18.40 9.99 -13.41
CA ASN A 1067 -18.05 8.67 -12.93
C ASN A 1067 -19.23 7.70 -12.82
N THR A 1068 -20.41 8.07 -13.32
CA THR A 1068 -21.57 7.16 -13.45
C THR A 1068 -22.00 7.03 -14.91
N ASP A 1069 -22.44 5.83 -15.29
CA ASP A 1069 -22.88 5.50 -16.65
C ASP A 1069 -24.32 5.99 -16.89
N GLY A 1070 -24.53 6.64 -18.03
CA GLY A 1070 -25.84 7.12 -18.49
C GLY A 1070 -26.37 8.38 -17.80
N THR A 1071 -25.77 8.83 -16.70
CA THR A 1071 -26.20 10.04 -15.98
C THR A 1071 -25.94 11.28 -16.82
N THR A 1072 -27.00 11.88 -17.36
CA THR A 1072 -26.91 13.09 -18.22
C THR A 1072 -27.36 14.36 -17.53
N GLN A 1073 -28.01 14.25 -16.36
CA GLN A 1073 -28.45 15.37 -15.55
C GLN A 1073 -28.15 15.13 -14.07
N MET A 1074 -27.89 16.20 -13.32
CA MET A 1074 -27.69 16.16 -11.88
C MET A 1074 -28.04 17.52 -11.29
N GLN A 1075 -28.55 17.57 -10.06
CA GLN A 1075 -28.70 18.85 -9.37
C GLN A 1075 -27.33 19.42 -8.95
N PRO A 1076 -27.14 20.75 -8.93
CA PRO A 1076 -25.86 21.34 -8.53
C PRO A 1076 -25.41 21.01 -7.10
N ASP A 1077 -26.35 20.98 -6.15
CA ASP A 1077 -26.11 20.62 -4.75
C ASP A 1077 -26.74 19.26 -4.46
N VAL A 1078 -25.90 18.22 -4.46
CA VAL A 1078 -26.36 16.83 -4.28
C VAL A 1078 -26.78 16.51 -2.84
N PHE A 1079 -26.46 17.37 -1.87
CA PHE A 1079 -26.82 17.22 -0.46
C PHE A 1079 -28.21 17.78 -0.15
N ARG A 1080 -28.77 18.58 -1.07
CA ARG A 1080 -30.11 19.17 -0.97
C ARG A 1080 -31.08 18.53 -1.95
N GLN A 1081 -32.33 18.39 -1.53
CA GLN A 1081 -33.41 17.85 -2.36
C GLN A 1081 -33.53 18.63 -3.69
N PRO A 1082 -33.72 17.94 -4.83
CA PRO A 1082 -33.87 18.61 -6.11
C PRO A 1082 -35.20 19.36 -6.18
N THR A 1083 -35.18 20.63 -6.60
CA THR A 1083 -36.41 21.41 -6.79
C THR A 1083 -37.06 21.11 -8.14
N GLN A 1084 -38.39 21.20 -8.25
CA GLN A 1084 -39.07 21.10 -9.55
C GLN A 1084 -38.59 22.21 -10.51
N SER A 1085 -38.29 21.83 -11.76
CA SER A 1085 -37.76 22.74 -12.78
C SER A 1085 -38.77 23.85 -13.10
N GLY A 1086 -38.41 25.13 -12.89
CA GLY A 1086 -39.26 26.28 -13.25
C GLY A 1086 -39.14 27.52 -12.36
N ASN A 1087 -38.66 27.40 -11.12
CA ASN A 1087 -38.42 28.56 -10.24
C ASN A 1087 -36.92 28.91 -10.26
N GLY A 1088 -36.55 30.04 -10.87
CA GLY A 1088 -35.18 30.47 -11.20
C GLY A 1088 -34.17 30.65 -10.06
N ASN A 1089 -34.45 30.15 -8.85
CA ASN A 1089 -33.55 30.09 -7.68
C ASN A 1089 -33.42 28.64 -7.12
N GLY A 1090 -33.72 27.61 -7.93
CA GLY A 1090 -33.88 26.22 -7.48
C GLY A 1090 -32.64 25.33 -7.63
N ASN A 1091 -32.55 24.30 -6.78
CA ASN A 1091 -31.62 23.17 -6.91
C ASN A 1091 -32.15 22.13 -7.91
N GLY A 1092 -32.63 22.57 -9.08
CA GLY A 1092 -33.20 21.66 -10.09
C GLY A 1092 -32.11 20.83 -10.77
N ARG A 1093 -32.46 19.65 -11.30
CA ARG A 1093 -31.53 18.87 -12.13
C ARG A 1093 -31.19 19.65 -13.40
N VAL A 1094 -29.90 19.84 -13.66
CA VAL A 1094 -29.38 20.50 -14.86
C VAL A 1094 -28.57 19.49 -15.69
N ALA A 1095 -28.34 19.79 -16.97
CA ALA A 1095 -27.50 18.94 -17.81
C ALA A 1095 -26.08 18.85 -17.22
N CYS A 1096 -25.51 17.64 -17.15
CA CYS A 1096 -24.14 17.44 -16.66
C CYS A 1096 -23.13 18.31 -17.42
N SER A 1097 -23.34 18.56 -18.71
CA SER A 1097 -22.49 19.45 -19.53
C SER A 1097 -22.50 20.92 -19.08
N SER A 1098 -23.51 21.35 -18.32
CA SER A 1098 -23.59 22.70 -17.76
C SER A 1098 -22.92 22.84 -16.40
N LEU A 1099 -22.61 21.72 -15.73
CA LEU A 1099 -21.87 21.73 -14.47
C LEU A 1099 -20.40 22.04 -14.74
N PRO A 1100 -19.77 22.97 -13.99
CA PRO A 1100 -18.37 23.32 -14.17
C PRO A 1100 -17.46 22.10 -14.10
N GLN A 1101 -16.50 22.03 -15.03
CA GLN A 1101 -15.49 20.99 -15.09
C GLN A 1101 -14.11 21.60 -14.86
N MET A 1102 -13.25 20.87 -14.15
CA MET A 1102 -11.87 21.25 -13.89
C MET A 1102 -11.05 21.17 -15.20
N ASP A 1103 -10.36 22.25 -15.57
CA ASP A 1103 -9.45 22.28 -16.72
C ASP A 1103 -8.07 21.72 -16.32
N LEU A 1104 -7.81 20.45 -16.63
CA LEU A 1104 -6.55 19.78 -16.32
C LEU A 1104 -5.33 20.39 -17.04
N THR A 1105 -5.51 21.22 -18.08
CA THR A 1105 -4.38 21.86 -18.78
C THR A 1105 -3.55 22.79 -17.86
N LYS A 1106 -4.10 23.19 -16.71
CA LYS A 1106 -3.35 23.96 -15.70
C LYS A 1106 -2.27 23.15 -14.96
N TRP A 1107 -2.22 21.83 -15.17
CA TRP A 1107 -1.16 20.93 -14.70
C TRP A 1107 -0.18 20.54 -15.81
N GLN A 1108 -0.28 21.15 -16.99
CA GLN A 1108 0.66 20.85 -18.08
C GLN A 1108 2.06 21.38 -17.77
N GLU A 1109 3.07 20.51 -17.90
CA GLU A 1109 4.50 20.82 -17.74
C GLU A 1109 5.31 20.53 -19.01
#